data_AF-A0A4S2KUN4-F1
#
_entry.id   AF-A0A4S2KUN4-F1
#
_cell.length_a   1.000
_cell.length_b   1.000
_cell.length_c   1.000
_cell.angle_alpha   90.00
_cell.angle_beta   90.00
_cell.angle_gamma   90.00
#
_symmetry.space_group_name_H-M   'P 1'
#
loop_
_entity.id
_entity.type
_entity.pdbx_description
1 polymer ?
#
loop_
_entity_poly.entity_id
_entity_poly.type
_entity_poly.pdbx_seq_one_letter_code
_entity_poly.pdbx_strand_id
1 'polypeptide(L)'
;MREYRNNVLIQLSFICITTLNANIVCGDSPVTKIPNGTLFGKTMPTRFGKNIYAFLGIPYAAPPIGELRFKPPQPPIAWNGTLDATTNAEICTQRNIYVHQEEIVGSEDCLYLNVYTPCIECTEEHSNSNHNLKQRKAFPVMIWFHGGGWIAGAGHSEYYGSKFLLDFDLILVTVNYRLGPLGFLSTEDLECPGNLGLKDQQQAIRWVQENIVYFNGDPNRVTLFGESAGGASVHYHMVSPLSAGLFHRGISQSGNFYNPWTLTSPGFARKRALTLGKHIGCSSENSKELIECLRTKSAEEIIGTDHLFQKFGYCPMIPFRPVIEPKHPGAFLTEDPLISVREGRLLDIPWMTGITSDEGALRVAGIYGRENRVKELDNNFNKIAPISLFYDERYNITNENLLNEISTSIRNFYFGYNSIDHTEDSRVKVVNMYSDSWFNHGTHKAVQDFIVNRTSPVFYYYFAYRGSASFSSIFGDPVKDYGVSHADDLQYLFPVGEELFPDTPLSEKDQEMIDLMTYLWYNFANSGNPTPKVTNVVPLKWKPVKTEEAPEYLRIKSSTKIAMDHSLLLKRMLFWDSLTHQLKCHDNTFRLESIVMDEEKKNDFIGMEARMYAPLEWDSPAICKIQDLKEAQYEEALRLIKVQQWENLLLTLSQHHFFREEPMCRAVALLEDQTSVSEYLNLLRTWMKDTTSLVALSLASGRVVGVAVTRINSDSDKSDTYNRVQNFEGDALEKIMSLINALIMGTDAYRELDCDVYLRVHVLCVHPSHQKKGVGAALLKACVQVASTLGMPAIGGVFTSGSSQSLALKLGFRLVAEVRYSRWVVDDRVVFDDSGKGNYSAAFMGMRIPREDCEESRNELGDGK
;
A
#
# COMPACT_ATOMS: atom_id res chain seq x y z
N MET A 1 -21.48 -74.33 -4.73
CA MET A 1 -22.68 -73.91 -5.50
C MET A 1 -22.29 -72.61 -6.16
N ARG A 2 -21.92 -72.68 -7.45
CA ARG A 2 -22.81 -72.38 -8.60
C ARG A 2 -23.18 -70.90 -8.55
N GLU A 3 -23.00 -70.07 -9.56
CA GLU A 3 -22.65 -70.16 -10.98
C GLU A 3 -23.03 -68.74 -11.49
N TYR A 4 -22.70 -68.42 -12.75
CA TYR A 4 -23.03 -67.20 -13.50
C TYR A 4 -21.97 -66.08 -13.48
N ARG A 5 -21.31 -65.74 -14.59
CA ARG A 5 -21.15 -66.38 -15.91
C ARG A 5 -20.12 -65.54 -16.66
N ASN A 6 -19.08 -66.19 -17.19
CA ASN A 6 -18.19 -65.65 -18.22
C ASN A 6 -18.97 -65.32 -19.50
N ASN A 7 -18.52 -64.31 -20.25
CA ASN A 7 -18.19 -64.45 -21.68
C ASN A 7 -17.57 -63.16 -22.27
N VAL A 8 -16.24 -63.11 -22.23
CA VAL A 8 -15.39 -62.42 -23.21
C VAL A 8 -14.65 -63.52 -23.94
N LEU A 9 -14.85 -63.66 -25.26
CA LEU A 9 -13.85 -64.07 -26.27
C LEU A 9 -14.54 -64.39 -27.62
N ILE A 10 -13.82 -64.03 -28.69
CA ILE A 10 -13.95 -64.47 -30.09
C ILE A 10 -14.96 -63.71 -30.97
N GLN A 11 -14.52 -62.57 -31.52
CA GLN A 11 -14.59 -62.31 -32.96
C GLN A 11 -13.42 -61.37 -33.37
N LEU A 12 -12.21 -61.93 -33.36
CA LEU A 12 -11.06 -61.43 -34.09
C LEU A 12 -10.80 -62.40 -35.23
N SER A 13 -10.87 -61.90 -36.47
CA SER A 13 -10.01 -62.23 -37.63
C SER A 13 -10.79 -61.99 -38.94
N PHE A 14 -10.49 -60.90 -39.65
CA PHE A 14 -10.00 -60.90 -41.03
C PHE A 14 -10.05 -59.48 -41.67
N ILE A 15 -8.87 -58.87 -41.73
CA ILE A 15 -8.30 -58.09 -42.86
C ILE A 15 -9.04 -56.82 -43.35
N CYS A 16 -8.42 -55.65 -43.07
CA CYS A 16 -7.98 -54.77 -44.13
C CYS A 16 -6.71 -53.99 -43.73
N ILE A 17 -5.65 -54.28 -44.47
CA ILE A 17 -4.37 -53.57 -44.48
C ILE A 17 -4.61 -52.26 -45.22
N THR A 18 -4.54 -51.14 -44.51
CA THR A 18 -4.19 -49.84 -45.08
C THR A 18 -3.23 -49.16 -44.12
N THR A 19 -1.93 -49.31 -44.42
CA THR A 19 -0.85 -48.36 -44.16
C THR A 19 -1.20 -47.21 -43.19
N LEU A 20 -1.12 -47.44 -41.89
CA LEU A 20 -0.76 -46.36 -40.98
C LEU A 20 0.73 -46.10 -41.23
N ASN A 21 1.01 -45.01 -41.93
CA ASN A 21 2.24 -44.27 -41.67
C ASN A 21 2.21 -43.94 -40.18
N ALA A 22 2.83 -44.80 -39.38
CA ALA A 22 3.37 -44.39 -38.11
C ALA A 22 4.41 -43.33 -38.45
N ASN A 23 3.97 -42.06 -38.51
CA ASN A 23 4.83 -40.98 -38.08
C ASN A 23 5.08 -41.26 -36.59
N ILE A 24 6.05 -42.14 -36.34
CA ILE A 24 6.86 -42.08 -35.14
C ILE A 24 7.49 -40.71 -35.23
N VAL A 25 6.81 -39.70 -34.68
CA VAL A 25 7.49 -38.50 -34.23
C VAL A 25 8.33 -39.00 -33.06
N CYS A 26 9.53 -39.48 -33.38
CA CYS A 26 10.65 -39.42 -32.46
C CYS A 26 10.83 -37.93 -32.17
N GLY A 27 10.04 -37.41 -31.23
CA GLY A 27 10.30 -36.10 -30.66
C GLY A 27 11.53 -36.29 -29.82
N ASP A 28 12.71 -36.01 -30.38
CA ASP A 28 13.96 -36.04 -29.65
C ASP A 28 13.80 -35.16 -28.41
N SER A 29 13.76 -35.78 -27.24
CA SER A 29 13.72 -35.07 -25.97
C SER A 29 14.92 -34.13 -25.87
N PRO A 30 14.74 -32.88 -25.40
CA PRO A 30 15.81 -31.90 -25.40
C PRO A 30 16.96 -32.33 -24.49
N VAL A 31 18.19 -32.27 -25.02
CA VAL A 31 19.43 -32.50 -24.25
C VAL A 31 20.25 -31.22 -24.27
N THR A 32 20.72 -30.78 -23.10
CA THR A 32 21.67 -29.66 -23.00
C THR A 32 22.84 -30.03 -22.09
N LYS A 33 24.00 -29.43 -22.33
CA LYS A 33 25.21 -29.65 -21.54
C LYS A 33 25.63 -28.34 -20.88
N ILE A 34 25.66 -28.35 -19.55
CA ILE A 34 26.17 -27.25 -18.71
C ILE A 34 27.50 -27.68 -18.05
N PRO A 35 28.27 -26.76 -17.43
CA PRO A 35 29.52 -27.08 -16.77
C PRO A 35 29.40 -28.18 -15.70
N ASN A 36 28.28 -28.24 -14.98
CA ASN A 36 28.04 -29.25 -13.94
C ASN A 36 27.69 -30.65 -14.50
N GLY A 37 27.27 -30.78 -15.76
CA GLY A 37 26.89 -32.05 -16.37
C GLY A 37 25.89 -31.94 -17.52
N THR A 38 25.44 -33.08 -18.03
CA THR A 38 24.43 -33.15 -19.10
C THR A 38 23.03 -33.26 -18.49
N LEU A 39 22.04 -32.62 -19.11
CA LEU A 39 20.63 -32.60 -18.72
C LEU A 39 19.77 -33.20 -19.83
N PHE A 40 18.80 -34.04 -19.46
CA PHE A 40 17.76 -34.58 -20.35
C PHE A 40 16.41 -34.00 -19.92
N GLY A 41 15.82 -33.13 -20.73
CA GLY A 41 14.56 -32.45 -20.44
C GLY A 41 13.37 -33.07 -21.18
N LYS A 42 12.24 -32.36 -21.13
CA LYS A 42 11.01 -32.69 -21.85
C LYS A 42 10.51 -31.51 -22.67
N THR A 43 9.54 -31.77 -23.54
CA THR A 43 8.80 -30.71 -24.24
C THR A 43 7.44 -30.49 -23.57
N MET A 44 7.06 -29.23 -23.36
CA MET A 44 5.76 -28.81 -22.82
C MET A 44 5.10 -27.82 -23.78
N PRO A 45 3.79 -27.97 -24.09
CA PRO A 45 3.09 -27.01 -24.92
C PRO A 45 2.73 -25.73 -24.15
N THR A 46 2.62 -24.64 -24.87
CA THR A 46 1.97 -23.39 -24.44
C THR A 46 0.49 -23.43 -24.77
N ARG A 47 -0.26 -22.42 -24.35
CA ARG A 47 -1.69 -22.26 -24.65
C ARG A 47 -1.97 -22.22 -26.16
N PHE A 48 -1.09 -21.61 -26.97
CA PHE A 48 -1.22 -21.60 -28.44
C PHE A 48 -0.51 -22.77 -29.15
N GLY A 49 -0.09 -23.80 -28.42
CA GLY A 49 0.51 -25.02 -29.00
C GLY A 49 1.97 -24.88 -29.44
N LYS A 50 2.64 -23.76 -29.12
CA LYS A 50 4.09 -23.64 -29.26
C LYS A 50 4.77 -24.59 -28.27
N ASN A 51 5.72 -25.38 -28.76
CA ASN A 51 6.53 -26.28 -27.95
C ASN A 51 7.64 -25.52 -27.21
N ILE A 52 7.77 -25.78 -25.92
CA ILE A 52 8.81 -25.23 -25.04
C ILE A 52 9.62 -26.39 -24.47
N TYR A 53 10.95 -26.26 -24.47
CA TYR A 53 11.80 -27.21 -23.78
C TYR A 53 11.86 -26.88 -22.29
N ALA A 54 11.62 -27.87 -21.45
CA ALA A 54 11.60 -27.76 -20.01
C ALA A 54 12.64 -28.70 -19.40
N PHE A 55 13.49 -28.15 -18.54
CA PHE A 55 14.44 -28.87 -17.73
C PHE A 55 14.09 -28.61 -16.26
N LEU A 56 13.56 -29.62 -15.60
CA LEU A 56 13.03 -29.53 -14.25
C LEU A 56 14.00 -30.17 -13.25
N GLY A 57 14.00 -29.70 -12.00
CA GLY A 57 14.78 -30.29 -10.92
C GLY A 57 16.29 -30.18 -11.10
N ILE A 58 16.79 -29.04 -11.58
CA ILE A 58 18.24 -28.80 -11.73
C ILE A 58 18.81 -28.29 -10.40
N PRO A 59 19.81 -28.96 -9.78
CA PRO A 59 20.41 -28.47 -8.54
C PRO A 59 21.24 -27.21 -8.81
N TYR A 60 20.91 -26.12 -8.12
CA TYR A 60 21.69 -24.87 -8.18
C TYR A 60 22.60 -24.67 -6.96
N ALA A 61 22.45 -25.52 -5.94
CA ALA A 61 23.26 -25.56 -4.74
C ALA A 61 23.37 -27.01 -4.21
N ALA A 62 24.34 -27.27 -3.33
CA ALA A 62 24.42 -28.52 -2.60
C ALA A 62 23.25 -28.67 -1.62
N PRO A 63 22.74 -29.90 -1.38
CA PRO A 63 21.64 -30.13 -0.44
C PRO A 63 21.98 -29.60 0.97
N PRO A 64 21.13 -28.76 1.60
CA PRO A 64 21.40 -28.12 2.88
C PRO A 64 21.15 -29.04 4.08
N ILE A 65 21.60 -30.29 3.99
CA ILE A 65 21.38 -31.35 4.98
C ILE A 65 22.59 -31.54 5.90
N GLY A 66 22.36 -32.16 7.06
CA GLY A 66 23.41 -32.45 8.04
C GLY A 66 24.17 -31.19 8.46
N GLU A 67 25.49 -31.18 8.24
CA GLU A 67 26.33 -30.02 8.57
C GLU A 67 26.04 -28.77 7.74
N LEU A 68 25.40 -28.89 6.58
CA LEU A 68 24.99 -27.74 5.75
C LEU A 68 23.67 -27.12 6.22
N ARG A 69 22.93 -27.78 7.11
CA ARG A 69 21.75 -27.18 7.74
C ARG A 69 22.15 -25.96 8.54
N PHE A 70 21.38 -24.89 8.38
CA PHE A 70 21.63 -23.55 8.95
C PHE A 70 22.92 -22.87 8.47
N LYS A 71 23.49 -23.30 7.33
CA LYS A 71 24.64 -22.63 6.68
C LYS A 71 24.25 -22.01 5.33
N PRO A 72 24.99 -21.00 4.83
CA PRO A 72 24.83 -20.48 3.47
C PRO A 72 24.93 -21.60 2.42
N PRO A 73 24.16 -21.51 1.32
CA PRO A 73 24.21 -22.50 0.25
C PRO A 73 25.63 -22.62 -0.32
N GLN A 74 26.02 -23.84 -0.66
CA GLN A 74 27.28 -24.12 -1.36
C GLN A 74 26.99 -24.43 -2.83
N PRO A 75 27.94 -24.20 -3.75
CA PRO A 75 27.77 -24.55 -5.16
C PRO A 75 27.36 -26.03 -5.35
N PRO A 76 26.58 -26.34 -6.40
CA PRO A 76 26.11 -27.70 -6.64
C PRO A 76 27.28 -28.59 -7.07
N ILE A 77 27.24 -29.86 -6.68
CA ILE A 77 28.25 -30.85 -7.06
C ILE A 77 28.01 -31.24 -8.53
N ALA A 78 29.08 -31.27 -9.33
CA ALA A 78 28.99 -31.78 -10.70
C ALA A 78 28.61 -33.27 -10.71
N TRP A 79 27.77 -33.69 -11.65
CA TRP A 79 27.34 -35.08 -11.79
C TRP A 79 27.95 -35.73 -13.03
N ASN A 80 28.13 -37.05 -12.96
CA ASN A 80 28.58 -37.85 -14.09
C ASN A 80 27.36 -38.36 -14.89
N GLY A 81 27.49 -38.37 -16.21
CA GLY A 81 26.42 -38.83 -17.10
C GLY A 81 25.36 -37.76 -17.35
N THR A 82 24.12 -38.21 -17.56
CA THR A 82 22.98 -37.35 -17.88
C THR A 82 22.00 -37.37 -16.72
N LEU A 83 21.70 -36.21 -16.17
CA LEU A 83 20.65 -36.02 -15.17
C LEU A 83 19.29 -35.98 -15.87
N ASP A 84 18.35 -36.78 -15.39
CA ASP A 84 16.95 -36.73 -15.82
C ASP A 84 16.29 -35.49 -15.21
N ALA A 85 16.03 -34.51 -16.07
CA ALA A 85 15.43 -33.23 -15.75
C ALA A 85 14.00 -33.13 -16.33
N THR A 86 13.24 -34.24 -16.31
CA THR A 86 11.85 -34.28 -16.82
C THR A 86 10.79 -34.08 -15.74
N THR A 87 11.15 -34.19 -14.47
CA THR A 87 10.25 -34.11 -13.31
C THR A 87 10.67 -32.99 -12.35
N ASN A 88 9.70 -32.40 -11.64
CA ASN A 88 10.02 -31.47 -10.55
C ASN A 88 10.87 -32.20 -9.49
N ALA A 89 11.76 -31.45 -8.84
CA ALA A 89 12.39 -31.91 -7.60
C ALA A 89 11.40 -31.85 -6.43
N GLU A 90 11.80 -32.35 -5.26
CA GLU A 90 11.02 -32.21 -4.03
C GLU A 90 10.84 -30.73 -3.62
N ILE A 91 9.67 -30.42 -3.07
CA ILE A 91 9.42 -29.11 -2.44
C ILE A 91 10.23 -29.00 -1.14
N CYS A 92 10.56 -27.78 -0.73
CA CYS A 92 11.18 -27.57 0.59
C CYS A 92 10.23 -27.96 1.72
N THR A 93 10.75 -28.54 2.80
CA THR A 93 9.94 -28.92 3.97
C THR A 93 9.12 -27.74 4.49
N GLN A 94 7.80 -27.91 4.54
CA GLN A 94 6.87 -26.82 4.80
C GLN A 94 5.51 -27.30 5.32
N ARG A 95 4.76 -26.37 5.90
CA ARG A 95 3.33 -26.51 6.18
C ARG A 95 2.61 -25.25 5.72
N ASN A 96 1.68 -25.39 4.79
CA ASN A 96 0.94 -24.24 4.26
C ASN A 96 -0.18 -23.81 5.20
N ILE A 97 0.11 -22.83 6.06
CA ILE A 97 -0.86 -22.31 7.03
C ILE A 97 -1.99 -21.50 6.37
N TYR A 98 -1.80 -21.01 5.14
CA TYR A 98 -2.79 -20.18 4.44
C TYR A 98 -4.01 -20.98 3.99
N VAL A 99 -3.80 -22.26 3.68
CA VAL A 99 -4.86 -23.21 3.34
C VAL A 99 -5.17 -24.17 4.50
N HIS A 100 -4.64 -23.88 5.70
CA HIS A 100 -4.82 -24.68 6.90
C HIS A 100 -4.42 -26.16 6.75
N GLN A 101 -3.35 -26.40 6.01
CA GLN A 101 -2.79 -27.73 5.85
C GLN A 101 -2.36 -28.30 7.21
N GLU A 102 -2.80 -29.51 7.52
CA GLU A 102 -2.44 -30.20 8.77
C GLU A 102 -1.05 -30.84 8.67
N GLU A 103 -0.77 -31.48 7.54
CA GLU A 103 0.46 -32.25 7.30
C GLU A 103 1.66 -31.36 6.98
N ILE A 104 2.84 -31.79 7.42
CA ILE A 104 4.13 -31.25 7.00
C ILE A 104 4.63 -32.11 5.83
N VAL A 105 5.01 -31.46 4.74
CA VAL A 105 5.40 -32.11 3.47
C VAL A 105 6.74 -31.57 2.97
N GLY A 106 7.38 -32.28 2.04
CA GLY A 106 8.62 -31.85 1.38
C GLY A 106 9.90 -32.41 2.00
N SER A 107 11.03 -31.98 1.46
CA SER A 107 12.39 -32.43 1.82
C SER A 107 13.31 -31.23 2.08
N GLU A 108 14.37 -31.45 2.86
CA GLU A 108 15.45 -30.45 2.98
C GLU A 108 16.33 -30.39 1.74
N ASP A 109 16.45 -31.51 1.02
CA ASP A 109 17.08 -31.53 -0.29
C ASP A 109 16.11 -30.94 -1.33
N CYS A 110 16.04 -29.62 -1.36
CA CYS A 110 15.06 -28.87 -2.14
C CYS A 110 15.63 -27.68 -2.94
N LEU A 111 16.96 -27.48 -2.95
CA LEU A 111 17.61 -26.34 -3.63
C LEU A 111 17.77 -26.57 -5.14
N TYR A 112 16.63 -26.63 -5.82
CA TYR A 112 16.49 -26.88 -7.24
C TYR A 112 15.77 -25.74 -7.96
N LEU A 113 16.06 -25.61 -9.25
CA LEU A 113 15.36 -24.71 -10.16
C LEU A 113 14.91 -25.44 -11.42
N ASN A 114 13.94 -24.85 -12.11
CA ASN A 114 13.44 -25.31 -13.39
C ASN A 114 13.74 -24.26 -14.46
N VAL A 115 14.14 -24.68 -15.66
CA VAL A 115 14.41 -23.79 -16.80
C VAL A 115 13.50 -24.16 -17.96
N TYR A 116 12.78 -23.17 -18.48
CA TYR A 116 11.92 -23.29 -19.65
C TYR A 116 12.46 -22.38 -20.76
N THR A 117 12.73 -22.94 -21.93
CA THR A 117 13.33 -22.21 -23.05
C THR A 117 12.66 -22.56 -24.38
N PRO A 118 12.48 -21.59 -25.30
CA PRO A 118 11.92 -21.86 -26.63
C PRO A 118 12.84 -22.71 -27.51
N CYS A 119 14.15 -22.72 -27.27
CA CYS A 119 15.09 -23.57 -27.99
C CYS A 119 16.44 -23.74 -27.25
N ILE A 120 17.08 -24.89 -27.43
CA ILE A 120 18.50 -25.13 -27.11
C ILE A 120 19.23 -25.14 -28.48
N GLU A 121 20.50 -24.68 -28.56
CA GLU A 121 21.27 -24.48 -29.79
C GLU A 121 20.84 -25.31 -31.03
N CYS A 122 20.53 -24.63 -32.14
CA CYS A 122 20.61 -25.24 -33.47
C CYS A 122 22.10 -25.46 -33.78
N THR A 123 22.59 -26.68 -33.59
CA THR A 123 23.91 -27.09 -34.06
C THR A 123 23.97 -27.02 -35.60
N GLU A 124 25.18 -26.88 -36.12
CA GLU A 124 25.59 -26.38 -37.44
C GLU A 124 25.15 -27.16 -38.70
N GLU A 125 24.05 -27.93 -38.68
CA GLU A 125 23.64 -28.79 -39.79
C GLU A 125 22.83 -28.10 -40.92
N HIS A 126 22.59 -26.78 -40.83
CA HIS A 126 22.02 -26.00 -41.95
C HIS A 126 23.00 -24.96 -42.53
N SER A 127 24.30 -25.22 -42.41
CA SER A 127 25.40 -24.47 -43.02
C SER A 127 25.57 -24.73 -44.53
N ASN A 128 24.46 -24.79 -45.28
CA ASN A 128 24.48 -24.78 -46.75
C ASN A 128 23.76 -23.56 -47.34
N SER A 129 23.85 -22.41 -46.67
CA SER A 129 23.64 -21.13 -47.34
C SER A 129 24.59 -20.07 -46.80
N ASN A 130 25.42 -19.54 -47.70
CA ASN A 130 26.37 -18.46 -47.47
C ASN A 130 25.69 -17.15 -47.06
N HIS A 131 25.24 -17.07 -45.81
CA HIS A 131 24.92 -15.79 -45.18
C HIS A 131 25.53 -15.74 -43.78
N ASN A 132 26.58 -14.92 -43.67
CA ASN A 132 27.11 -14.23 -42.49
C ASN A 132 26.63 -14.75 -41.14
N LEU A 133 27.55 -15.19 -40.29
CA LEU A 133 27.43 -15.35 -38.83
C LEU A 133 26.46 -14.31 -38.21
N LYS A 134 25.16 -14.60 -38.22
CA LYS A 134 24.11 -13.75 -37.66
C LYS A 134 23.96 -14.16 -36.20
N GLN A 135 24.12 -13.16 -35.32
CA GLN A 135 23.91 -13.21 -33.87
C GLN A 135 23.03 -14.39 -33.41
N ARG A 136 23.58 -15.25 -32.53
CA ARG A 136 22.77 -16.19 -31.75
C ARG A 136 21.63 -15.40 -31.10
N LYS A 137 20.38 -15.76 -31.39
CA LYS A 137 19.21 -15.13 -30.79
C LYS A 137 19.20 -15.48 -29.30
N ALA A 138 19.66 -14.55 -28.46
CA ALA A 138 19.62 -14.68 -27.01
C ALA A 138 18.27 -14.14 -26.50
N PHE A 139 17.62 -14.85 -25.58
CA PHE A 139 16.31 -14.48 -25.05
C PHE A 139 16.43 -13.74 -23.72
N PRO A 140 15.52 -12.78 -23.42
CA PRO A 140 15.43 -12.20 -22.08
C PRO A 140 15.09 -13.31 -21.08
N VAL A 141 15.65 -13.21 -19.87
CA VAL A 141 15.51 -14.22 -18.81
C VAL A 141 14.68 -13.63 -17.68
N MET A 142 13.67 -14.36 -17.23
CA MET A 142 12.85 -14.01 -16.08
C MET A 142 13.02 -15.06 -14.99
N ILE A 143 13.46 -14.65 -13.80
CA ILE A 143 13.63 -15.54 -12.63
C ILE A 143 12.48 -15.31 -11.66
N TRP A 144 11.65 -16.32 -11.46
CA TRP A 144 10.48 -16.34 -10.60
C TRP A 144 10.84 -16.79 -9.19
N PHE A 145 10.56 -15.92 -8.21
CA PHE A 145 10.52 -16.27 -6.80
C PHE A 145 9.07 -16.37 -6.35
N HIS A 146 8.65 -17.57 -5.95
CA HIS A 146 7.29 -17.81 -5.47
C HIS A 146 7.01 -17.06 -4.16
N GLY A 147 5.73 -16.75 -3.92
CA GLY A 147 5.22 -16.19 -2.67
C GLY A 147 5.09 -17.23 -1.56
N GLY A 148 4.09 -17.06 -0.69
CA GLY A 148 3.82 -17.97 0.43
C GLY A 148 4.58 -17.62 1.71
N GLY A 149 4.81 -16.33 1.95
CA GLY A 149 5.29 -15.81 3.24
C GLY A 149 6.64 -16.35 3.71
N TRP A 150 7.49 -16.85 2.81
CA TRP A 150 8.69 -17.62 3.15
C TRP A 150 8.44 -18.85 4.05
N ILE A 151 7.20 -19.34 4.15
CA ILE A 151 6.83 -20.50 4.95
C ILE A 151 6.36 -21.69 4.11
N ALA A 152 5.83 -21.42 2.91
CA ALA A 152 5.30 -22.39 1.98
C ALA A 152 5.46 -21.91 0.53
N GLY A 153 5.26 -22.81 -0.44
CA GLY A 153 5.40 -22.58 -1.87
C GLY A 153 6.49 -23.44 -2.52
N ALA A 154 6.50 -23.45 -3.85
CA ALA A 154 7.49 -24.12 -4.67
C ALA A 154 7.51 -23.54 -6.09
N GLY A 155 8.62 -23.65 -6.80
CA GLY A 155 8.78 -23.28 -8.22
C GLY A 155 8.25 -24.34 -9.19
N HIS A 156 7.29 -25.15 -8.79
CA HIS A 156 6.83 -26.33 -9.52
C HIS A 156 6.10 -26.03 -10.84
N SER A 157 6.28 -26.91 -11.83
CA SER A 157 5.80 -26.75 -13.21
C SER A 157 4.27 -26.78 -13.39
N GLU A 158 3.54 -27.44 -12.50
CA GLU A 158 2.07 -27.48 -12.49
C GLU A 158 1.46 -26.09 -12.19
N TYR A 159 2.10 -25.32 -11.32
CA TYR A 159 1.64 -23.97 -10.95
C TYR A 159 2.23 -22.89 -11.86
N TYR A 160 3.53 -22.97 -12.15
CA TYR A 160 4.32 -21.89 -12.78
C TYR A 160 4.95 -22.31 -14.11
N GLY A 161 4.33 -23.26 -14.81
CA GLY A 161 4.85 -23.85 -16.05
C GLY A 161 4.67 -22.99 -17.30
N SER A 162 4.85 -23.64 -18.45
CA SER A 162 5.00 -22.98 -19.75
C SER A 162 3.73 -22.39 -20.37
N LYS A 163 2.55 -22.60 -19.78
CA LYS A 163 1.29 -22.45 -20.52
C LYS A 163 1.02 -21.03 -21.02
N PHE A 164 1.21 -20.00 -20.19
CA PHE A 164 0.76 -18.64 -20.49
C PHE A 164 1.93 -17.72 -20.88
N LEU A 165 2.82 -17.40 -19.96
CA LEU A 165 3.92 -16.44 -20.19
C LEU A 165 4.85 -16.82 -21.37
N LEU A 166 5.01 -18.12 -21.65
CA LEU A 166 5.91 -18.62 -22.70
C LEU A 166 5.26 -18.74 -24.09
N ASP A 167 4.03 -18.23 -24.27
CA ASP A 167 3.54 -17.83 -25.60
C ASP A 167 4.54 -16.85 -26.26
N PHE A 168 5.22 -16.03 -25.45
CA PHE A 168 6.33 -15.15 -25.86
C PHE A 168 7.69 -15.85 -25.87
N ASP A 169 8.61 -15.29 -26.65
CA ASP A 169 10.00 -15.74 -26.74
C ASP A 169 10.84 -15.19 -25.58
N LEU A 170 10.79 -15.86 -24.42
CA LEU A 170 11.61 -15.58 -23.24
C LEU A 170 12.03 -16.88 -22.55
N ILE A 171 13.02 -16.81 -21.65
CA ILE A 171 13.38 -17.92 -20.76
C ILE A 171 12.81 -17.66 -19.38
N LEU A 172 12.08 -18.63 -18.85
CA LEU A 172 11.58 -18.62 -17.49
C LEU A 172 12.43 -19.55 -16.63
N VAL A 173 12.85 -19.06 -15.47
CA VAL A 173 13.50 -19.85 -14.43
C VAL A 173 12.63 -19.79 -13.18
N THR A 174 12.17 -20.92 -12.65
CA THR A 174 11.43 -20.96 -11.37
C THR A 174 12.30 -21.63 -10.31
N VAL A 175 12.28 -21.10 -9.08
CA VAL A 175 13.27 -21.45 -8.06
C VAL A 175 12.59 -21.90 -6.77
N ASN A 176 13.01 -23.05 -6.21
CA ASN A 176 12.75 -23.41 -4.81
C ASN A 176 13.83 -22.77 -3.93
N TYR A 177 13.49 -22.35 -2.71
CA TYR A 177 14.45 -21.83 -1.72
C TYR A 177 14.01 -22.23 -0.31
N ARG A 178 14.93 -22.33 0.67
CA ARG A 178 14.56 -22.78 2.02
C ARG A 178 13.50 -21.88 2.66
N LEU A 179 12.58 -22.50 3.40
CA LEU A 179 11.42 -21.87 4.01
C LEU A 179 11.43 -22.02 5.53
N GLY A 180 10.58 -21.24 6.20
CA GLY A 180 10.33 -21.26 7.63
C GLY A 180 11.61 -21.12 8.45
N PRO A 181 11.69 -21.74 9.64
CA PRO A 181 12.92 -21.74 10.44
C PRO A 181 14.14 -22.35 9.71
N LEU A 182 13.97 -23.26 8.76
CA LEU A 182 15.12 -23.82 8.02
C LEU A 182 15.80 -22.80 7.10
N GLY A 183 15.04 -21.83 6.58
CA GLY A 183 15.54 -20.74 5.73
C GLY A 183 15.77 -19.41 6.46
N PHE A 184 15.08 -19.15 7.58
CA PHE A 184 15.00 -17.81 8.16
C PHE A 184 15.18 -17.77 9.69
N LEU A 185 15.61 -18.86 10.33
CA LEU A 185 16.07 -18.81 11.71
C LEU A 185 17.34 -17.96 11.81
N SER A 186 17.45 -17.18 12.90
CA SER A 186 18.64 -16.42 13.23
C SER A 186 18.90 -16.44 14.73
N THR A 187 20.16 -16.58 15.11
CA THR A 187 20.66 -16.38 16.48
C THR A 187 21.16 -14.95 16.72
N GLU A 188 21.11 -14.09 15.70
CA GLU A 188 21.59 -12.69 15.70
C GLU A 188 23.09 -12.56 16.01
N ASP A 189 23.85 -13.63 15.79
CA ASP A 189 25.31 -13.70 15.88
C ASP A 189 25.88 -14.50 14.70
N LEU A 190 27.18 -14.79 14.72
CA LEU A 190 27.87 -15.46 13.61
C LEU A 190 27.57 -16.97 13.49
N GLU A 191 26.94 -17.59 14.48
CA GLU A 191 26.64 -19.03 14.43
C GLU A 191 25.48 -19.33 13.47
N CYS A 192 24.44 -18.51 13.48
CA CYS A 192 23.35 -18.52 12.51
C CYS A 192 22.87 -17.09 12.25
N PRO A 193 23.54 -16.33 11.36
CA PRO A 193 23.20 -14.92 11.09
C PRO A 193 21.78 -14.72 10.56
N GLY A 194 21.26 -15.69 9.81
CA GLY A 194 19.94 -15.65 9.17
C GLY A 194 19.99 -15.46 7.66
N ASN A 195 18.81 -15.17 7.09
CA ASN A 195 18.58 -14.90 5.66
C ASN A 195 19.06 -16.02 4.71
N LEU A 196 19.01 -17.28 5.14
CA LEU A 196 19.49 -18.40 4.35
C LEU A 196 18.64 -18.62 3.09
N GLY A 197 17.32 -18.46 3.17
CA GLY A 197 16.44 -18.50 2.00
C GLY A 197 16.73 -17.40 0.97
N LEU A 198 17.09 -16.18 1.41
CA LEU A 198 17.52 -15.10 0.49
C LEU A 198 18.90 -15.39 -0.11
N LYS A 199 19.80 -16.02 0.65
CA LYS A 199 21.11 -16.48 0.13
C LYS A 199 20.93 -17.63 -0.87
N ASP A 200 19.94 -18.49 -0.69
CA ASP A 200 19.57 -19.53 -1.66
C ASP A 200 19.10 -18.91 -2.98
N GLN A 201 18.22 -17.90 -2.92
CA GLN A 201 17.80 -17.13 -4.08
C GLN A 201 18.99 -16.43 -4.77
N GLN A 202 19.91 -15.85 -3.99
CA GLN A 202 21.16 -15.25 -4.50
C GLN A 202 22.02 -16.26 -5.25
N GLN A 203 22.17 -17.48 -4.72
CA GLN A 203 22.91 -18.57 -5.36
C GLN A 203 22.21 -19.04 -6.65
N ALA A 204 20.88 -19.09 -6.70
CA ALA A 204 20.15 -19.37 -7.94
C ALA A 204 20.38 -18.28 -9.00
N ILE A 205 20.42 -17.00 -8.62
CA ILE A 205 20.75 -15.89 -9.55
C ILE A 205 22.17 -16.05 -10.10
N ARG A 206 23.16 -16.42 -9.26
CA ARG A 206 24.52 -16.72 -9.73
C ARG A 206 24.53 -17.89 -10.71
N TRP A 207 23.81 -18.96 -10.39
CA TRP A 207 23.66 -20.10 -11.29
C TRP A 207 23.12 -19.68 -12.66
N VAL A 208 22.10 -18.82 -12.70
CA VAL A 208 21.55 -18.29 -13.96
C VAL A 208 22.61 -17.50 -14.72
N GLN A 209 23.36 -16.61 -14.05
CA GLN A 209 24.45 -15.86 -14.69
C GLN A 209 25.50 -16.76 -15.34
N GLU A 210 25.84 -17.88 -14.69
CA GLU A 210 26.85 -18.81 -15.16
C GLU A 210 26.35 -19.78 -16.24
N ASN A 211 25.06 -20.16 -16.21
CA ASN A 211 24.55 -21.31 -16.96
C ASN A 211 23.49 -20.97 -18.02
N ILE A 212 22.81 -19.81 -17.95
CA ILE A 212 21.64 -19.58 -18.80
C ILE A 212 21.99 -19.47 -20.30
N VAL A 213 23.25 -19.18 -20.62
CA VAL A 213 23.77 -19.16 -21.99
C VAL A 213 23.62 -20.51 -22.70
N TYR A 214 23.68 -21.63 -21.97
CA TYR A 214 23.50 -22.98 -22.51
C TYR A 214 22.02 -23.32 -22.81
N PHE A 215 21.11 -22.40 -22.46
CA PHE A 215 19.69 -22.47 -22.75
C PHE A 215 19.26 -21.37 -23.73
N ASN A 216 20.22 -20.71 -24.41
CA ASN A 216 20.05 -19.53 -25.27
C ASN A 216 19.55 -18.27 -24.53
N GLY A 217 19.81 -18.16 -23.23
CA GLY A 217 19.49 -16.98 -22.44
C GLY A 217 20.55 -15.89 -22.55
N ASP A 218 20.11 -14.65 -22.35
CA ASP A 218 20.98 -13.50 -22.26
C ASP A 218 21.25 -13.14 -20.78
N PRO A 219 22.45 -13.41 -20.23
CA PRO A 219 22.78 -13.07 -18.85
C PRO A 219 22.78 -11.55 -18.61
N ASN A 220 22.83 -10.72 -19.67
CA ASN A 220 22.75 -9.25 -19.58
C ASN A 220 21.31 -8.71 -19.70
N ARG A 221 20.30 -9.58 -19.77
CA ARG A 221 18.87 -9.21 -19.77
C ARG A 221 18.07 -10.11 -18.82
N VAL A 222 18.53 -10.17 -17.58
CA VAL A 222 17.87 -10.87 -16.48
C VAL A 222 16.90 -9.94 -15.74
N THR A 223 15.66 -10.38 -15.59
CA THR A 223 14.60 -9.74 -14.79
C THR A 223 14.26 -10.63 -13.61
N LEU A 224 14.36 -10.12 -12.39
CA LEU A 224 13.82 -10.82 -11.22
C LEU A 224 12.34 -10.46 -11.08
N PHE A 225 11.48 -11.44 -10.82
CA PHE A 225 10.09 -11.18 -10.50
C PHE A 225 9.56 -12.15 -9.44
N GLY A 226 8.59 -11.68 -8.66
CA GLY A 226 7.99 -12.46 -7.60
C GLY A 226 6.73 -11.79 -7.06
N GLU A 227 5.93 -12.59 -6.37
CA GLU A 227 4.71 -12.14 -5.73
C GLU A 227 4.75 -12.36 -4.21
N SER A 228 4.12 -11.46 -3.45
CA SER A 228 4.11 -11.52 -1.99
C SER A 228 5.53 -11.55 -1.40
N ALA A 229 5.86 -12.55 -0.58
CA ALA A 229 7.22 -12.81 -0.10
C ALA A 229 8.27 -12.89 -1.22
N GLY A 230 7.90 -13.43 -2.40
CA GLY A 230 8.74 -13.42 -3.59
C GLY A 230 8.95 -12.02 -4.17
N GLY A 231 7.92 -11.17 -4.15
CA GLY A 231 8.02 -9.76 -4.54
C GLY A 231 8.91 -8.96 -3.59
N ALA A 232 8.80 -9.24 -2.28
CA ALA A 232 9.68 -8.69 -1.26
C ALA A 232 11.13 -9.18 -1.45
N SER A 233 11.33 -10.46 -1.77
CA SER A 233 12.63 -11.03 -2.14
C SER A 233 13.28 -10.29 -3.32
N VAL A 234 12.52 -9.97 -4.39
CA VAL A 234 13.03 -9.14 -5.49
C VAL A 234 13.53 -7.79 -4.99
N HIS A 235 12.75 -7.10 -4.15
CA HIS A 235 13.15 -5.80 -3.63
C HIS A 235 14.36 -5.90 -2.68
N TYR A 236 14.48 -6.99 -1.92
CA TYR A 236 15.65 -7.29 -1.11
C TYR A 236 16.92 -7.52 -1.96
N HIS A 237 16.81 -8.19 -3.10
CA HIS A 237 17.93 -8.30 -4.04
C HIS A 237 18.31 -6.97 -4.69
N MET A 238 17.39 -6.01 -4.79
CA MET A 238 17.68 -4.64 -5.26
C MET A 238 18.44 -3.81 -4.24
N VAL A 239 18.50 -4.19 -2.96
CA VAL A 239 19.27 -3.47 -1.94
C VAL A 239 20.50 -4.24 -1.47
N SER A 240 20.53 -5.56 -1.64
CA SER A 240 21.66 -6.37 -1.20
C SER A 240 22.89 -6.22 -2.10
N PRO A 241 24.08 -5.93 -1.53
CA PRO A 241 25.31 -5.85 -2.31
C PRO A 241 25.72 -7.19 -2.92
N LEU A 242 25.22 -8.32 -2.41
CA LEU A 242 25.52 -9.65 -2.95
C LEU A 242 24.86 -9.91 -4.31
N SER A 243 23.82 -9.14 -4.65
CA SER A 243 23.05 -9.32 -5.88
C SER A 243 23.32 -8.23 -6.93
N ALA A 244 24.09 -7.20 -6.56
CA ALA A 244 24.45 -6.10 -7.45
C ALA A 244 25.14 -6.60 -8.73
N GLY A 245 24.65 -6.16 -9.88
CA GLY A 245 25.20 -6.52 -11.19
C GLY A 245 24.78 -7.90 -11.73
N LEU A 246 23.98 -8.69 -11.00
CA LEU A 246 23.52 -10.01 -11.46
C LEU A 246 22.16 -9.98 -12.17
N PHE A 247 21.49 -8.84 -12.20
CA PHE A 247 20.20 -8.66 -12.85
C PHE A 247 19.99 -7.20 -13.24
N HIS A 248 19.02 -6.96 -14.12
CA HIS A 248 18.91 -5.71 -14.87
C HIS A 248 17.55 -5.04 -14.71
N ARG A 249 16.56 -5.75 -14.17
CA ARG A 249 15.18 -5.29 -13.95
C ARG A 249 14.54 -6.05 -12.79
N GLY A 250 13.61 -5.43 -12.08
CA GLY A 250 12.85 -6.06 -11.01
C GLY A 250 11.34 -5.89 -11.21
N ILE A 251 10.56 -6.91 -10.84
CA ILE A 251 9.10 -6.83 -10.71
C ILE A 251 8.70 -7.32 -9.31
N SER A 252 8.13 -6.43 -8.51
CA SER A 252 7.66 -6.74 -7.15
C SER A 252 6.14 -6.67 -7.10
N GLN A 253 5.48 -7.83 -7.20
CA GLN A 253 4.01 -7.93 -7.16
C GLN A 253 3.57 -8.07 -5.69
N SER A 254 2.79 -7.12 -5.19
CA SER A 254 2.17 -7.18 -3.85
C SER A 254 3.15 -7.51 -2.72
N GLY A 255 4.38 -7.00 -2.77
CA GLY A 255 5.38 -7.25 -1.73
C GLY A 255 6.69 -6.52 -1.94
N ASN A 256 7.17 -5.85 -0.90
CA ASN A 256 8.42 -5.08 -0.87
C ASN A 256 8.85 -4.86 0.60
N PHE A 257 10.13 -4.58 0.86
CA PHE A 257 10.64 -4.43 2.23
C PHE A 257 10.06 -3.26 3.05
N TYR A 258 9.19 -2.40 2.48
CA TYR A 258 8.45 -1.39 3.26
C TYR A 258 7.24 -2.01 3.96
N ASN A 259 6.73 -3.15 3.49
CA ASN A 259 5.60 -3.81 4.11
C ASN A 259 5.99 -4.33 5.52
N PRO A 260 5.13 -4.14 6.54
CA PRO A 260 5.50 -4.39 7.94
C PRO A 260 5.74 -5.88 8.25
N TRP A 261 5.24 -6.77 7.40
CA TRP A 261 5.43 -8.21 7.55
C TRP A 261 6.80 -8.71 7.09
N THR A 262 7.67 -7.86 6.50
CA THR A 262 8.87 -8.31 5.76
C THR A 262 10.19 -8.32 6.53
N LEU A 263 10.27 -7.66 7.69
CA LEU A 263 11.52 -7.55 8.46
C LEU A 263 11.25 -7.84 9.94
N THR A 264 12.10 -8.66 10.55
CA THR A 264 12.12 -8.87 12.01
C THR A 264 13.02 -7.84 12.66
N SER A 265 12.49 -7.14 13.66
CA SER A 265 13.28 -6.19 14.46
C SER A 265 14.32 -6.91 15.33
N PRO A 266 15.49 -6.30 15.59
CA PRO A 266 16.53 -6.90 16.41
C PRO A 266 16.02 -7.39 17.78
N GLY A 267 16.53 -8.54 18.23
CA GLY A 267 16.16 -9.22 19.48
C GLY A 267 15.02 -10.24 19.33
N PHE A 268 14.11 -10.06 18.37
CA PHE A 268 12.97 -10.97 18.19
C PHE A 268 13.37 -12.30 17.54
N ALA A 269 14.32 -12.29 16.59
CA ALA A 269 14.70 -13.51 15.89
C ALA A 269 15.40 -14.49 16.84
N ARG A 270 16.34 -13.99 17.65
CA ARG A 270 17.00 -14.79 18.69
C ARG A 270 15.99 -15.37 19.68
N LYS A 271 15.02 -14.57 20.14
CA LYS A 271 13.97 -15.04 21.06
C LYS A 271 13.12 -16.16 20.46
N ARG A 272 12.79 -16.07 19.17
CA ARG A 272 12.06 -17.13 18.46
C ARG A 272 12.90 -18.40 18.30
N ALA A 273 14.19 -18.27 17.96
CA ALA A 273 15.11 -19.40 17.89
C ALA A 273 15.22 -20.15 19.24
N LEU A 274 15.36 -19.42 20.35
CA LEU A 274 15.39 -20.00 21.70
C LEU A 274 14.05 -20.64 22.10
N THR A 275 12.92 -20.02 21.74
CA THR A 275 11.59 -20.56 22.02
C THR A 275 11.35 -21.87 21.27
N LEU A 276 11.70 -21.90 19.97
CA LEU A 276 11.66 -23.11 19.14
C LEU A 276 12.57 -24.19 19.73
N GLY A 277 13.82 -23.85 20.01
CA GLY A 277 14.82 -24.77 20.57
C GLY A 277 14.32 -25.42 21.86
N LYS A 278 13.87 -24.60 22.82
CA LYS A 278 13.31 -25.08 24.09
C LYS A 278 12.12 -26.03 23.90
N HIS A 279 11.24 -25.76 22.94
CA HIS A 279 10.07 -26.60 22.68
C HIS A 279 10.46 -28.01 22.21
N ILE A 280 11.51 -28.13 21.39
CA ILE A 280 11.96 -29.42 20.84
C ILE A 280 13.15 -30.03 21.59
N GLY A 281 13.44 -29.52 22.80
CA GLY A 281 14.47 -30.07 23.69
C GLY A 281 15.91 -29.58 23.46
N CYS A 282 16.09 -28.53 22.66
CA CYS A 282 17.35 -27.81 22.44
C CYS A 282 17.38 -26.50 23.25
N SER A 283 17.54 -26.61 24.57
CA SER A 283 17.30 -25.49 25.50
C SER A 283 18.54 -24.62 25.82
N SER A 284 19.68 -24.80 25.14
CA SER A 284 20.87 -24.00 25.42
C SER A 284 20.69 -22.55 24.98
N GLU A 285 21.16 -21.61 25.80
CA GLU A 285 21.25 -20.18 25.44
C GLU A 285 22.50 -19.88 24.60
N ASN A 286 23.48 -20.79 24.58
CA ASN A 286 24.64 -20.69 23.71
C ASN A 286 24.25 -21.03 22.27
N SER A 287 24.48 -20.10 21.35
CA SER A 287 24.04 -20.22 19.95
C SER A 287 24.65 -21.42 19.24
N LYS A 288 25.91 -21.75 19.52
CA LYS A 288 26.59 -22.90 18.93
C LYS A 288 25.94 -24.20 19.39
N GLU A 289 25.76 -24.37 20.69
CA GLU A 289 25.10 -25.56 21.27
C GLU A 289 23.64 -25.69 20.81
N LEU A 290 22.92 -24.57 20.69
CA LEU A 290 21.57 -24.53 20.14
C LEU A 290 21.55 -25.05 18.71
N ILE A 291 22.38 -24.49 17.82
CA ILE A 291 22.42 -24.87 16.41
C ILE A 291 22.90 -26.32 16.24
N GLU A 292 23.92 -26.76 16.98
CA GLU A 292 24.38 -28.14 17.00
C GLU A 292 23.25 -29.10 17.41
N CYS A 293 22.47 -28.75 18.44
CA CYS A 293 21.30 -29.54 18.83
C CYS A 293 20.22 -29.53 17.75
N LEU A 294 19.89 -28.37 17.16
CA LEU A 294 18.86 -28.26 16.10
C LEU A 294 19.23 -29.09 14.85
N ARG A 295 20.52 -29.28 14.55
CA ARG A 295 20.95 -30.19 13.48
C ARG A 295 20.61 -31.66 13.75
N THR A 296 20.42 -32.07 15.00
CA THR A 296 20.04 -33.44 15.37
C THR A 296 18.54 -33.72 15.24
N LYS A 297 17.71 -32.70 15.07
CA LYS A 297 16.25 -32.80 15.00
C LYS A 297 15.78 -33.10 13.57
N SER A 298 14.61 -33.70 13.43
CA SER A 298 13.98 -33.83 12.10
C SER A 298 13.53 -32.46 11.57
N ALA A 299 13.41 -32.33 10.25
CA ALA A 299 12.93 -31.09 9.63
C ALA A 299 11.47 -30.82 10.04
N GLU A 300 10.68 -31.88 10.17
CA GLU A 300 9.28 -31.88 10.58
C GLU A 300 9.10 -31.38 12.02
N GLU A 301 9.95 -31.82 12.96
CA GLU A 301 9.94 -31.29 14.34
C GLU A 301 10.18 -29.78 14.38
N ILE A 302 11.08 -29.28 13.52
CA ILE A 302 11.44 -27.86 13.46
C ILE A 302 10.31 -27.05 12.81
N ILE A 303 9.81 -27.47 11.65
CA ILE A 303 8.72 -26.81 10.92
C ILE A 303 7.42 -26.82 11.73
N GLY A 304 7.14 -27.89 12.47
CA GLY A 304 5.93 -28.05 13.29
C GLY A 304 5.81 -27.09 14.49
N THR A 305 6.77 -26.18 14.68
CA THR A 305 6.78 -25.18 15.76
C THR A 305 6.12 -23.85 15.41
N ASP A 306 5.66 -23.66 14.17
CA ASP A 306 4.94 -22.47 13.69
C ASP A 306 3.74 -22.08 14.58
N HIS A 307 3.00 -23.06 15.10
CA HIS A 307 1.84 -22.83 15.98
C HIS A 307 2.21 -22.14 17.31
N LEU A 308 3.46 -22.22 17.76
CA LEU A 308 3.91 -21.62 19.03
C LEU A 308 3.84 -20.09 19.00
N PHE A 309 3.91 -19.51 17.81
CA PHE A 309 3.97 -18.07 17.63
C PHE A 309 2.60 -17.46 17.33
N GLN A 310 1.61 -18.30 16.98
CA GLN A 310 0.27 -17.89 16.57
C GLN A 310 -0.59 -17.45 17.77
N LYS A 311 -1.05 -16.20 17.75
CA LYS A 311 -1.87 -15.58 18.81
C LYS A 311 -3.32 -15.35 18.40
N PHE A 312 -3.59 -15.00 17.14
CA PHE A 312 -4.95 -14.78 16.63
C PHE A 312 -5.13 -15.47 15.27
N GLY A 313 -5.72 -16.67 15.28
CA GLY A 313 -5.65 -17.56 14.13
C GLY A 313 -4.19 -17.84 13.81
N TYR A 314 -3.76 -17.63 12.56
CA TYR A 314 -2.37 -17.76 12.17
C TYR A 314 -1.52 -16.48 12.38
N CYS A 315 -2.05 -15.40 12.99
CA CYS A 315 -1.30 -14.16 13.19
C CYS A 315 -0.43 -14.20 14.46
N PRO A 316 0.82 -13.70 14.43
CA PRO A 316 1.56 -13.20 13.26
C PRO A 316 1.89 -14.36 12.30
N MET A 317 1.64 -14.14 10.99
CA MET A 317 1.73 -15.19 9.96
C MET A 317 3.13 -15.70 9.68
N ILE A 318 4.13 -14.83 9.86
CA ILE A 318 5.49 -15.10 9.39
C ILE A 318 6.46 -14.88 10.56
N PRO A 319 6.59 -15.86 11.47
CA PRO A 319 7.50 -15.73 12.62
C PRO A 319 8.97 -15.77 12.21
N PHE A 320 9.33 -16.53 11.18
CA PHE A 320 10.69 -16.59 10.64
C PHE A 320 10.71 -15.91 9.27
N ARG A 321 11.37 -14.75 9.21
CA ARG A 321 11.41 -13.84 8.04
C ARG A 321 12.74 -13.08 8.05
N PRO A 322 13.06 -12.28 7.02
CA PRO A 322 14.33 -11.57 6.94
C PRO A 322 14.72 -10.80 8.21
N VAL A 323 16.02 -10.77 8.49
CA VAL A 323 16.65 -10.14 9.67
C VAL A 323 17.81 -9.25 9.26
N ILE A 324 18.20 -8.34 10.14
CA ILE A 324 19.48 -7.62 10.04
C ILE A 324 20.58 -8.53 10.58
N GLU A 325 21.55 -8.88 9.74
CA GLU A 325 22.68 -9.75 10.09
C GLU A 325 23.84 -8.95 10.71
N PRO A 326 24.62 -9.58 11.60
CA PRO A 326 25.94 -9.09 11.94
C PRO A 326 26.81 -8.93 10.69
N LYS A 327 27.65 -7.89 10.66
CA LYS A 327 28.57 -7.68 9.53
C LYS A 327 29.57 -8.84 9.43
N HIS A 328 29.54 -9.57 8.31
CA HIS A 328 30.50 -10.61 7.97
C HIS A 328 30.61 -10.77 6.44
N PRO A 329 31.67 -11.43 5.92
CA PRO A 329 31.74 -11.77 4.50
C PRO A 329 30.55 -12.63 4.08
N GLY A 330 29.77 -12.17 3.09
CA GLY A 330 28.57 -12.87 2.63
C GLY A 330 27.30 -12.59 3.45
N ALA A 331 27.28 -11.57 4.31
CA ALA A 331 26.04 -11.08 4.91
C ALA A 331 25.12 -10.52 3.83
N PHE A 332 23.84 -10.92 3.82
CA PHE A 332 22.88 -10.51 2.80
C PHE A 332 22.30 -9.12 3.09
N LEU A 333 21.98 -8.86 4.36
CA LEU A 333 21.42 -7.58 4.83
C LEU A 333 22.05 -7.19 6.16
N THR A 334 22.80 -6.10 6.22
CA THR A 334 23.56 -5.68 7.43
C THR A 334 22.97 -4.46 8.16
N GLU A 335 21.83 -3.95 7.71
CA GLU A 335 21.14 -2.79 8.26
C GLU A 335 19.67 -2.78 7.82
N ASP A 336 18.84 -1.88 8.36
CA ASP A 336 17.46 -1.71 7.87
C ASP A 336 17.49 -1.19 6.40
N PRO A 337 16.80 -1.84 5.45
CA PRO A 337 16.76 -1.42 4.05
C PRO A 337 16.32 0.04 3.86
N LEU A 338 15.51 0.60 4.75
CA LEU A 338 15.10 2.00 4.70
C LEU A 338 16.28 2.96 4.94
N ILE A 339 17.33 2.52 5.64
CA ILE A 339 18.58 3.26 5.76
C ILE A 339 19.35 3.13 4.45
N SER A 340 19.46 1.93 3.89
CA SER A 340 20.11 1.70 2.60
C SER A 340 19.51 2.55 1.46
N VAL A 341 18.19 2.71 1.43
CA VAL A 341 17.52 3.59 0.43
C VAL A 341 17.96 5.04 0.58
N ARG A 342 17.87 5.59 1.80
CA ARG A 342 18.24 6.98 2.13
C ARG A 342 19.70 7.29 1.80
N GLU A 343 20.57 6.32 2.01
CA GLU A 343 22.00 6.43 1.73
C GLU A 343 22.40 6.09 0.28
N GLY A 344 21.43 5.98 -0.63
CA GLY A 344 21.74 5.81 -2.05
C GLY A 344 22.10 4.37 -2.47
N ARG A 345 21.90 3.35 -1.63
CA ARG A 345 22.35 1.96 -1.88
C ARG A 345 21.35 1.06 -2.62
N LEU A 346 20.10 1.49 -2.80
CA LEU A 346 19.14 0.78 -3.65
C LEU A 346 19.61 0.82 -5.12
N LEU A 347 19.60 -0.31 -5.83
CA LEU A 347 20.02 -0.38 -7.24
C LEU A 347 19.16 0.53 -8.14
N ASP A 348 19.83 1.27 -9.02
CA ASP A 348 19.20 2.12 -10.03
C ASP A 348 18.95 1.33 -11.33
N ILE A 349 17.90 0.51 -11.33
CA ILE A 349 17.47 -0.32 -12.47
C ILE A 349 15.96 -0.16 -12.70
N PRO A 350 15.43 -0.41 -13.92
CA PRO A 350 13.99 -0.36 -14.15
C PRO A 350 13.22 -1.30 -13.22
N TRP A 351 12.16 -0.77 -12.61
CA TRP A 351 11.36 -1.48 -11.62
C TRP A 351 9.88 -1.43 -11.98
N MET A 352 9.15 -2.53 -11.79
CA MET A 352 7.70 -2.57 -11.89
C MET A 352 7.14 -3.10 -10.58
N THR A 353 6.07 -2.50 -10.08
CA THR A 353 5.43 -2.94 -8.84
C THR A 353 3.93 -2.65 -8.90
N GLY A 354 3.17 -3.31 -8.04
CA GLY A 354 1.74 -3.09 -7.96
C GLY A 354 1.09 -3.87 -6.84
N ILE A 355 -0.20 -3.65 -6.72
CA ILE A 355 -1.08 -4.25 -5.73
C ILE A 355 -2.42 -4.63 -6.37
N THR A 356 -3.12 -5.59 -5.80
CA THR A 356 -4.51 -5.90 -6.13
C THR A 356 -5.47 -4.97 -5.40
N SER A 357 -6.75 -4.93 -5.79
CA SER A 357 -7.70 -3.99 -5.21
C SER A 357 -8.12 -4.32 -3.77
N ASP A 358 -8.05 -5.60 -3.41
CA ASP A 358 -8.58 -6.15 -2.17
C ASP A 358 -7.58 -7.13 -1.51
N GLU A 359 -6.29 -6.77 -1.51
CA GLU A 359 -5.17 -7.55 -0.96
C GLU A 359 -5.47 -8.23 0.40
N GLY A 360 -6.15 -7.50 1.29
CA GLY A 360 -6.52 -7.95 2.63
C GLY A 360 -7.45 -9.16 2.64
N ALA A 361 -8.09 -9.52 1.52
CA ALA A 361 -8.86 -10.75 1.37
C ALA A 361 -8.07 -12.00 1.79
N LEU A 362 -6.74 -11.97 1.62
CA LEU A 362 -5.79 -12.97 2.14
C LEU A 362 -6.07 -13.32 3.60
N ARG A 363 -6.26 -12.31 4.45
CA ARG A 363 -6.54 -12.50 5.87
C ARG A 363 -8.01 -12.71 6.14
N VAL A 364 -8.85 -11.90 5.51
CA VAL A 364 -10.23 -11.70 5.91
C VAL A 364 -11.09 -12.92 5.56
N ALA A 365 -10.78 -13.65 4.49
CA ALA A 365 -11.45 -14.91 4.18
C ALA A 365 -11.38 -15.89 5.36
N GLY A 366 -10.19 -16.11 5.93
CA GLY A 366 -10.02 -16.97 7.10
C GLY A 366 -10.64 -16.45 8.41
N ILE A 367 -10.88 -15.13 8.53
CA ILE A 367 -11.61 -14.55 9.68
C ILE A 367 -13.12 -14.79 9.53
N TYR A 368 -13.67 -14.53 8.35
CA TYR A 368 -15.11 -14.57 8.12
C TYR A 368 -15.65 -15.96 7.74
N GLY A 369 -14.77 -16.87 7.33
CA GLY A 369 -15.09 -18.28 7.07
C GLY A 369 -15.12 -19.16 8.32
N ARG A 370 -14.73 -18.63 9.49
CA ARG A 370 -14.65 -19.39 10.74
C ARG A 370 -15.55 -18.80 11.82
N GLU A 371 -16.17 -19.68 12.60
CA GLU A 371 -17.05 -19.27 13.69
C GLU A 371 -16.29 -18.46 14.76
N ASN A 372 -16.96 -17.46 15.32
CA ASN A 372 -16.49 -16.61 16.43
C ASN A 372 -15.26 -15.72 16.17
N ARG A 373 -14.55 -15.85 15.05
CA ARG A 373 -13.35 -15.03 14.76
C ARG A 373 -13.65 -13.55 14.52
N VAL A 374 -14.78 -13.24 13.89
CA VAL A 374 -15.24 -11.84 13.70
C VAL A 374 -15.52 -11.18 15.06
N LYS A 375 -16.26 -11.87 15.94
CA LYS A 375 -16.54 -11.39 17.30
C LYS A 375 -15.28 -11.25 18.14
N GLU A 376 -14.35 -12.19 18.02
CA GLU A 376 -13.06 -12.13 18.71
C GLU A 376 -12.24 -10.91 18.28
N LEU A 377 -12.21 -10.62 16.97
CA LEU A 377 -11.57 -9.42 16.41
C LEU A 377 -12.23 -8.14 16.95
N ASP A 378 -13.55 -8.04 16.94
CA ASP A 378 -14.25 -6.85 17.43
C ASP A 378 -14.01 -6.62 18.94
N ASN A 379 -14.20 -7.66 19.75
CA ASN A 379 -14.11 -7.58 21.21
C ASN A 379 -12.68 -7.35 21.72
N ASN A 380 -11.66 -7.77 20.97
CA ASN A 380 -10.26 -7.69 21.37
C ASN A 380 -9.42 -6.88 20.39
N PHE A 381 -10.03 -5.95 19.66
CA PHE A 381 -9.38 -5.22 18.57
C PHE A 381 -8.02 -4.65 18.99
N ASN A 382 -7.96 -3.92 20.11
CA ASN A 382 -6.73 -3.26 20.56
C ASN A 382 -5.62 -4.23 21.03
N LYS A 383 -5.95 -5.50 21.27
CA LYS A 383 -4.97 -6.56 21.56
C LYS A 383 -4.54 -7.30 20.30
N ILE A 384 -5.44 -7.44 19.33
CA ILE A 384 -5.21 -8.21 18.10
C ILE A 384 -4.53 -7.36 17.03
N ALA A 385 -4.95 -6.10 16.85
CA ALA A 385 -4.48 -5.21 15.80
C ALA A 385 -2.95 -5.04 15.78
N PRO A 386 -2.25 -4.82 16.92
CA PRO A 386 -0.79 -4.70 16.92
C PRO A 386 -0.08 -5.88 16.25
N ILE A 387 -0.46 -7.09 16.67
CA ILE A 387 0.12 -8.35 16.20
C ILE A 387 -0.32 -8.66 14.77
N SER A 388 -1.61 -8.48 14.49
CA SER A 388 -2.20 -8.87 13.22
C SER A 388 -1.87 -7.89 12.08
N LEU A 389 -1.54 -6.65 12.40
CA LEU A 389 -1.12 -5.61 11.45
C LEU A 389 0.40 -5.37 11.49
N PHE A 390 1.14 -6.17 12.27
CA PHE A 390 2.61 -6.20 12.37
C PHE A 390 3.29 -4.90 12.82
N TYR A 391 2.55 -3.92 13.33
CA TYR A 391 3.16 -2.65 13.75
C TYR A 391 3.81 -2.72 15.14
N ASP A 392 3.43 -3.67 16.00
CA ASP A 392 4.12 -3.88 17.29
C ASP A 392 5.59 -4.25 17.07
N GLU A 393 5.85 -5.29 16.28
CA GLU A 393 7.19 -5.79 16.05
C GLU A 393 7.96 -4.90 15.08
N ARG A 394 7.35 -4.43 13.97
CA ARG A 394 8.05 -3.62 12.96
C ARG A 394 8.67 -2.34 13.53
N TYR A 395 8.00 -1.74 14.51
CA TYR A 395 8.42 -0.50 15.18
C TYR A 395 8.86 -0.75 16.64
N ASN A 396 9.05 -2.01 17.04
CA ASN A 396 9.53 -2.43 18.35
C ASN A 396 8.82 -1.74 19.54
N ILE A 397 7.49 -1.67 19.47
CA ILE A 397 6.68 -0.93 20.44
C ILE A 397 6.40 -1.81 21.65
N THR A 398 6.89 -1.39 22.81
CA THR A 398 6.63 -2.06 24.10
C THR A 398 5.66 -1.30 24.99
N ASN A 399 5.33 -0.05 24.64
CA ASN A 399 4.40 0.79 25.39
C ASN A 399 2.95 0.42 25.06
N GLU A 400 2.24 -0.20 26.01
CA GLU A 400 0.85 -0.63 25.84
C GLU A 400 -0.13 0.53 25.60
N ASN A 401 0.12 1.72 26.18
CA ASN A 401 -0.75 2.88 25.96
C ASN A 401 -0.67 3.36 24.51
N LEU A 402 0.54 3.43 23.95
CA LEU A 402 0.75 3.80 22.56
C LEU A 402 0.14 2.75 21.60
N LEU A 403 0.30 1.46 21.89
CA LEU A 403 -0.35 0.39 21.12
C LEU A 403 -1.88 0.54 21.13
N ASN A 404 -2.45 0.87 22.29
CA ASN A 404 -3.88 1.06 22.46
C ASN A 404 -4.39 2.31 21.73
N GLU A 405 -3.64 3.41 21.77
CA GLU A 405 -3.91 4.65 21.04
C GLU A 405 -3.93 4.42 19.53
N ILE A 406 -2.87 3.83 18.99
CA ILE A 406 -2.75 3.51 17.55
C ILE A 406 -3.85 2.54 17.11
N SER A 407 -4.12 1.49 17.89
CA SER A 407 -5.23 0.58 17.63
C SER A 407 -6.56 1.32 17.57
N THR A 408 -6.79 2.23 18.51
CA THR A 408 -8.04 3.01 18.57
C THR A 408 -8.17 3.93 17.36
N SER A 409 -7.09 4.59 16.93
CA SER A 409 -7.06 5.42 15.72
C SER A 409 -7.36 4.61 14.46
N ILE A 410 -6.77 3.42 14.30
CA ILE A 410 -7.08 2.49 13.20
C ILE A 410 -8.55 2.07 13.25
N ARG A 411 -9.06 1.68 14.43
CA ARG A 411 -10.46 1.26 14.59
C ARG A 411 -11.41 2.40 14.21
N ASN A 412 -11.14 3.61 14.67
CA ASN A 412 -11.96 4.79 14.41
C ASN A 412 -11.96 5.17 12.92
N PHE A 413 -10.81 5.10 12.26
CA PHE A 413 -10.70 5.43 10.83
C PHE A 413 -11.54 4.50 9.93
N TYR A 414 -11.48 3.18 10.17
CA TYR A 414 -12.20 2.22 9.33
C TYR A 414 -13.65 1.99 9.76
N PHE A 415 -13.93 1.99 11.07
CA PHE A 415 -15.22 1.55 11.61
C PHE A 415 -15.97 2.65 12.36
N GLY A 416 -15.30 3.70 12.82
CA GLY A 416 -15.87 4.70 13.73
C GLY A 416 -16.45 4.03 14.98
N TYR A 417 -17.72 4.31 15.27
CA TYR A 417 -18.46 3.70 16.38
C TYR A 417 -19.15 2.38 16.03
N ASN A 418 -19.03 1.89 14.79
CA ASN A 418 -19.67 0.64 14.38
C ASN A 418 -18.92 -0.58 14.92
N SER A 419 -19.65 -1.69 15.12
CA SER A 419 -19.07 -3.00 15.42
C SER A 419 -18.47 -3.63 14.17
N ILE A 420 -17.43 -4.44 14.35
CA ILE A 420 -16.98 -5.36 13.31
C ILE A 420 -17.88 -6.60 13.34
N ASP A 421 -18.74 -6.73 12.33
CA ASP A 421 -19.74 -7.79 12.23
C ASP A 421 -19.72 -8.49 10.86
N HIS A 422 -20.69 -9.40 10.63
CA HIS A 422 -20.80 -10.20 9.41
C HIS A 422 -21.46 -9.47 8.22
N THR A 423 -21.74 -8.17 8.32
CA THR A 423 -22.27 -7.40 7.18
C THR A 423 -21.22 -7.23 6.08
N GLU A 424 -21.70 -7.02 4.85
CA GLU A 424 -20.81 -6.80 3.69
C GLU A 424 -19.95 -5.54 3.85
N ASP A 425 -20.54 -4.44 4.32
CA ASP A 425 -19.83 -3.18 4.57
C ASP A 425 -18.71 -3.35 5.62
N SER A 426 -19.01 -3.99 6.76
CA SER A 426 -18.01 -4.32 7.78
C SER A 426 -16.88 -5.16 7.18
N ARG A 427 -17.22 -6.21 6.42
CA ARG A 427 -16.24 -7.10 5.78
C ARG A 427 -15.32 -6.36 4.82
N VAL A 428 -15.84 -5.50 3.96
CA VAL A 428 -15.05 -4.67 3.03
C VAL A 428 -14.14 -3.71 3.80
N LYS A 429 -14.60 -3.13 4.91
CA LYS A 429 -13.75 -2.28 5.78
C LYS A 429 -12.60 -3.07 6.43
N VAL A 430 -12.85 -4.30 6.87
CA VAL A 430 -11.78 -5.18 7.38
C VAL A 430 -10.80 -5.53 6.25
N VAL A 431 -11.28 -5.85 5.04
CA VAL A 431 -10.41 -6.08 3.86
C VAL A 431 -9.55 -4.86 3.58
N ASN A 432 -10.13 -3.67 3.56
CA ASN A 432 -9.41 -2.41 3.34
C ASN A 432 -8.33 -2.17 4.41
N MET A 433 -8.64 -2.37 5.68
CA MET A 433 -7.69 -2.23 6.79
C MET A 433 -6.46 -3.13 6.62
N TYR A 434 -6.67 -4.42 6.32
CA TYR A 434 -5.57 -5.35 6.08
C TYR A 434 -4.82 -5.04 4.78
N SER A 435 -5.52 -4.67 3.72
CA SER A 435 -4.91 -4.28 2.44
C SER A 435 -3.93 -3.13 2.63
N ASP A 436 -4.36 -2.09 3.34
CA ASP A 436 -3.57 -0.89 3.52
C ASP A 436 -2.36 -1.11 4.42
N SER A 437 -2.55 -1.80 5.55
CA SER A 437 -1.48 -2.14 6.48
C SER A 437 -0.44 -3.06 5.87
N TRP A 438 -0.86 -4.13 5.21
CA TRP A 438 0.06 -5.17 4.76
C TRP A 438 0.72 -4.84 3.42
N PHE A 439 0.05 -4.12 2.52
CA PHE A 439 0.51 -4.00 1.13
C PHE A 439 0.49 -2.57 0.60
N ASN A 440 -0.66 -1.89 0.65
CA ASN A 440 -0.86 -0.66 -0.11
C ASN A 440 0.06 0.47 0.38
N HIS A 441 0.12 0.71 1.69
CA HIS A 441 0.94 1.79 2.26
C HIS A 441 2.43 1.57 1.99
N GLY A 442 2.93 0.38 2.28
CA GLY A 442 4.34 0.04 2.01
C GLY A 442 4.71 0.20 0.53
N THR A 443 3.86 -0.26 -0.39
CA THR A 443 4.09 -0.11 -1.84
C THR A 443 4.04 1.35 -2.28
N HIS A 444 3.10 2.13 -1.75
CA HIS A 444 3.03 3.56 -2.02
C HIS A 444 4.31 4.29 -1.61
N LYS A 445 4.80 4.03 -0.38
CA LYS A 445 6.07 4.59 0.11
C LYS A 445 7.27 4.13 -0.70
N ALA A 446 7.32 2.86 -1.09
CA ALA A 446 8.41 2.33 -1.91
C ALA A 446 8.50 3.02 -3.27
N VAL A 447 7.35 3.29 -3.92
CA VAL A 447 7.31 4.02 -5.20
C VAL A 447 7.76 5.48 -5.04
N GLN A 448 7.27 6.18 -4.01
CA GLN A 448 7.67 7.56 -3.72
C GLN A 448 9.18 7.66 -3.48
N ASP A 449 9.73 6.83 -2.59
CA ASP A 449 11.16 6.86 -2.30
C ASP A 449 11.99 6.47 -3.53
N PHE A 450 11.51 5.58 -4.39
CA PHE A 450 12.21 5.19 -5.61
C PHE A 450 12.38 6.38 -6.57
N ILE A 451 11.30 7.13 -6.86
CA ILE A 451 11.37 8.26 -7.80
C ILE A 451 12.20 9.44 -7.27
N VAL A 452 12.32 9.59 -5.95
CA VAL A 452 13.16 10.62 -5.33
C VAL A 452 14.64 10.25 -5.42
N ASN A 453 14.96 8.96 -5.26
CA ASN A 453 16.34 8.50 -5.10
C ASN A 453 16.96 7.92 -6.38
N ARG A 454 16.19 7.56 -7.40
CA ARG A 454 16.66 6.82 -8.59
C ARG A 454 16.27 7.48 -9.90
N THR A 455 17.07 7.22 -10.94
CA THR A 455 16.87 7.80 -12.28
C THR A 455 16.15 6.85 -13.22
N SER A 456 16.21 5.55 -12.95
CA SER A 456 15.51 4.52 -13.71
C SER A 456 13.99 4.66 -13.58
N PRO A 457 13.23 4.20 -14.58
CA PRO A 457 11.77 4.27 -14.51
C PRO A 457 11.21 3.23 -13.52
N VAL A 458 10.20 3.66 -12.75
CA VAL A 458 9.29 2.77 -12.03
C VAL A 458 7.91 2.76 -12.67
N PHE A 459 7.30 1.58 -12.82
CA PHE A 459 5.94 1.39 -13.33
C PHE A 459 5.06 0.84 -12.21
N TYR A 460 4.03 1.61 -11.82
CA TYR A 460 3.11 1.22 -10.75
C TYR A 460 1.75 0.76 -11.30
N TYR A 461 1.21 -0.37 -10.84
CA TYR A 461 -0.13 -0.85 -11.23
C TYR A 461 -1.07 -1.09 -10.05
N TYR A 462 -2.37 -0.98 -10.35
CA TYR A 462 -3.48 -1.34 -9.47
C TYR A 462 -4.38 -2.34 -10.19
N PHE A 463 -4.31 -3.59 -9.78
CA PHE A 463 -5.04 -4.70 -10.39
C PHE A 463 -6.42 -4.87 -9.74
N ALA A 464 -7.47 -4.58 -10.50
CA ALA A 464 -8.86 -4.56 -10.02
C ALA A 464 -9.79 -5.41 -10.90
N TYR A 465 -9.23 -6.40 -11.61
CA TYR A 465 -10.00 -7.34 -12.40
C TYR A 465 -10.39 -8.55 -11.54
N ARG A 466 -11.68 -8.77 -11.37
CA ARG A 466 -12.22 -9.94 -10.70
C ARG A 466 -12.40 -11.08 -11.71
N GLY A 467 -11.56 -12.10 -11.60
CA GLY A 467 -11.60 -13.31 -12.42
C GLY A 467 -12.73 -14.27 -12.13
N SER A 468 -12.78 -15.37 -12.89
CA SER A 468 -13.67 -16.50 -12.58
C SER A 468 -13.34 -17.15 -11.24
N ALA A 469 -12.06 -17.28 -10.91
CA ALA A 469 -11.58 -17.82 -9.65
C ALA A 469 -10.81 -16.76 -8.84
N SER A 470 -10.71 -16.99 -7.54
CA SER A 470 -9.95 -16.13 -6.62
C SER A 470 -9.30 -16.95 -5.52
N PHE A 471 -8.08 -16.57 -5.14
CA PHE A 471 -7.33 -17.13 -4.03
C PHE A 471 -8.04 -16.98 -2.68
N SER A 472 -8.94 -16.00 -2.52
CA SER A 472 -9.74 -15.88 -1.29
C SER A 472 -10.54 -17.16 -0.98
N SER A 473 -10.90 -17.93 -2.01
CA SER A 473 -11.69 -19.16 -1.85
C SER A 473 -10.94 -20.26 -1.10
N ILE A 474 -9.61 -20.32 -1.24
CA ILE A 474 -8.75 -21.30 -0.58
C ILE A 474 -8.11 -20.78 0.71
N PHE A 475 -8.16 -19.46 0.98
CA PHE A 475 -7.64 -18.86 2.21
C PHE A 475 -8.57 -18.99 3.43
N GLY A 476 -9.79 -19.49 3.25
CA GLY A 476 -10.61 -19.94 4.39
C GLY A 476 -12.11 -19.71 4.29
N ASP A 477 -12.61 -18.97 3.29
CA ASP A 477 -14.05 -18.89 3.00
C ASP A 477 -14.28 -19.07 1.50
N PRO A 478 -14.66 -20.28 1.04
CA PRO A 478 -14.87 -20.57 -0.37
C PRO A 478 -16.18 -20.01 -0.92
N VAL A 479 -17.06 -19.47 -0.09
CA VAL A 479 -18.44 -19.13 -0.47
C VAL A 479 -18.59 -17.64 -0.77
N LYS A 480 -18.04 -16.78 0.08
CA LYS A 480 -18.22 -15.31 -0.06
C LYS A 480 -17.22 -14.71 -1.04
N ASP A 481 -17.63 -13.64 -1.71
CA ASP A 481 -16.75 -12.87 -2.57
C ASP A 481 -16.04 -11.77 -1.78
N TYR A 482 -14.70 -11.83 -1.72
CA TYR A 482 -13.83 -10.87 -1.01
C TYR A 482 -13.22 -9.81 -1.92
N GLY A 483 -13.64 -9.75 -3.18
CA GLY A 483 -13.07 -8.83 -4.16
C GLY A 483 -11.88 -9.46 -4.90
N VAL A 484 -10.93 -8.62 -5.33
CA VAL A 484 -9.72 -9.07 -6.04
C VAL A 484 -8.61 -9.32 -5.02
N SER A 485 -8.48 -10.57 -4.61
CA SER A 485 -7.61 -11.02 -3.53
C SER A 485 -6.13 -10.84 -3.86
N HIS A 486 -5.29 -10.85 -2.82
CA HIS A 486 -3.87 -11.13 -2.95
C HIS A 486 -3.64 -12.38 -3.82
N ALA A 487 -2.61 -12.35 -4.66
CA ALA A 487 -2.23 -13.36 -5.66
C ALA A 487 -3.21 -13.61 -6.82
N ASP A 488 -4.38 -12.93 -6.90
CA ASP A 488 -5.33 -13.15 -8.01
C ASP A 488 -4.74 -12.80 -9.38
N ASP A 489 -3.78 -11.86 -9.44
CA ASP A 489 -3.09 -11.47 -10.66
C ASP A 489 -2.15 -12.57 -11.23
N LEU A 490 -1.73 -13.53 -10.42
CA LEU A 490 -0.88 -14.66 -10.85
C LEU A 490 -1.57 -15.60 -11.82
N GLN A 491 -2.90 -15.74 -11.71
CA GLN A 491 -3.70 -16.58 -12.59
C GLN A 491 -3.61 -16.15 -14.07
N TYR A 492 -3.15 -14.93 -14.32
CA TYR A 492 -3.03 -14.35 -15.66
C TYR A 492 -1.59 -14.31 -16.18
N LEU A 493 -0.63 -14.80 -15.40
CA LEU A 493 0.76 -15.00 -15.80
C LEU A 493 1.12 -16.49 -15.88
N PHE A 494 0.47 -17.31 -15.07
CA PHE A 494 0.76 -18.72 -14.88
C PHE A 494 -0.52 -19.56 -14.79
N PRO A 495 -0.47 -20.87 -15.13
CA PRO A 495 -1.62 -21.78 -15.03
C PRO A 495 -1.99 -22.16 -13.59
N VAL A 496 -1.48 -21.45 -12.57
CA VAL A 496 -1.73 -21.70 -11.14
C VAL A 496 -3.22 -21.81 -10.80
N GLY A 497 -4.08 -21.04 -11.49
CA GLY A 497 -5.52 -21.11 -11.28
C GLY A 497 -6.16 -22.41 -11.77
N GLU A 498 -5.61 -23.05 -12.81
CA GLU A 498 -6.13 -24.33 -13.31
C GLU A 498 -5.84 -25.47 -12.32
N GLU A 499 -4.71 -25.40 -11.61
CA GLU A 499 -4.34 -26.39 -10.60
C GLU A 499 -5.08 -26.15 -9.28
N LEU A 500 -5.19 -24.91 -8.83
CA LEU A 500 -5.83 -24.58 -7.54
C LEU A 500 -7.36 -24.56 -7.61
N PHE A 501 -7.93 -24.29 -8.79
CA PHE A 501 -9.38 -24.18 -8.99
C PHE A 501 -9.83 -25.06 -10.18
N PRO A 502 -9.61 -26.39 -10.12
CA PRO A 502 -9.88 -27.28 -11.27
C PRO A 502 -11.35 -27.29 -11.70
N ASP A 503 -12.27 -26.97 -10.79
CA ASP A 503 -13.71 -26.89 -11.06
C ASP A 503 -14.16 -25.54 -11.63
N THR A 504 -13.24 -24.56 -11.76
CA THR A 504 -13.53 -23.20 -12.27
C THR A 504 -12.72 -22.92 -13.53
N PRO A 505 -13.24 -23.27 -14.72
CA PRO A 505 -12.52 -23.06 -15.96
C PRO A 505 -12.36 -21.56 -16.27
N LEU A 506 -11.28 -21.22 -16.98
CA LEU A 506 -11.03 -19.85 -17.45
C LEU A 506 -12.14 -19.38 -18.40
N SER A 507 -12.71 -18.21 -18.11
CA SER A 507 -13.66 -17.54 -19.00
C SER A 507 -12.95 -16.90 -20.21
N GLU A 508 -13.70 -16.52 -21.24
CA GLU A 508 -13.16 -15.74 -22.37
C GLU A 508 -12.47 -14.45 -21.89
N LYS A 509 -13.03 -13.78 -20.87
CA LYS A 509 -12.44 -12.56 -20.29
C LYS A 509 -11.14 -12.83 -19.54
N ASP A 510 -11.02 -14.00 -18.90
CA ASP A 510 -9.78 -14.41 -18.27
C ASP A 510 -8.69 -14.68 -19.33
N GLN A 511 -9.06 -15.27 -20.47
CA GLN A 511 -8.13 -15.46 -21.60
C GLN A 511 -7.63 -14.12 -22.16
N GLU A 512 -8.51 -13.13 -22.32
CA GLU A 512 -8.11 -11.78 -22.71
C GLU A 512 -7.21 -11.11 -21.66
N MET A 513 -7.44 -11.37 -20.37
CA MET A 513 -6.59 -10.86 -19.30
C MET A 513 -5.21 -11.54 -19.31
N ILE A 514 -5.13 -12.84 -19.60
CA ILE A 514 -3.87 -13.54 -19.83
C ILE A 514 -3.09 -12.85 -20.96
N ASP A 515 -3.76 -12.55 -22.09
CA ASP A 515 -3.11 -11.86 -23.22
C ASP A 515 -2.53 -10.51 -22.82
N LEU A 516 -3.29 -9.71 -22.06
CA LEU A 516 -2.87 -8.41 -21.56
C LEU A 516 -1.68 -8.53 -20.59
N MET A 517 -1.81 -9.35 -19.54
CA MET A 517 -0.82 -9.45 -18.46
C MET A 517 0.50 -10.03 -18.96
N THR A 518 0.47 -11.15 -19.70
CA THR A 518 1.68 -11.76 -20.25
C THR A 518 2.39 -10.82 -21.23
N TYR A 519 1.65 -10.05 -22.03
CA TYR A 519 2.23 -9.04 -22.93
C TYR A 519 2.96 -7.93 -22.16
N LEU A 520 2.38 -7.40 -21.09
CA LEU A 520 3.00 -6.35 -20.28
C LEU A 520 4.29 -6.85 -19.60
N TRP A 521 4.26 -8.03 -18.99
CA TRP A 521 5.41 -8.63 -18.30
C TRP A 521 6.54 -8.98 -19.27
N TYR A 522 6.21 -9.59 -20.41
CA TYR A 522 7.19 -9.90 -21.45
C TYR A 522 7.90 -8.64 -21.95
N ASN A 523 7.14 -7.59 -22.28
CA ASN A 523 7.74 -6.35 -22.81
C ASN A 523 8.62 -5.65 -21.78
N PHE A 524 8.22 -5.66 -20.51
CA PHE A 524 9.05 -5.15 -19.44
C PHE A 524 10.35 -5.95 -19.32
N ALA A 525 10.30 -7.28 -19.31
CA ALA A 525 11.50 -8.11 -19.26
C ALA A 525 12.41 -7.92 -20.48
N ASN A 526 11.82 -7.78 -21.67
CA ASN A 526 12.53 -7.64 -22.93
C ASN A 526 13.20 -6.26 -23.10
N SER A 527 12.53 -5.18 -22.68
CA SER A 527 12.93 -3.80 -23.00
C SER A 527 13.08 -2.87 -21.80
N GLY A 528 12.51 -3.20 -20.64
CA GLY A 528 12.41 -2.31 -19.48
C GLY A 528 11.22 -1.35 -19.54
N ASN A 529 10.34 -1.52 -20.52
CA ASN A 529 9.11 -0.77 -20.67
C ASN A 529 7.96 -1.75 -20.95
N PRO A 530 6.86 -1.75 -20.17
CA PRO A 530 5.75 -2.68 -20.38
C PRO A 530 4.92 -2.37 -21.63
N THR A 531 5.02 -1.14 -22.17
CA THR A 531 4.30 -0.68 -23.36
C THR A 531 5.21 0.06 -24.34
N PRO A 532 6.22 -0.62 -24.92
CA PRO A 532 7.16 0.02 -25.84
C PRO A 532 6.47 0.47 -27.14
N LYS A 533 5.36 -0.19 -27.50
CA LYS A 533 4.49 0.14 -28.64
C LYS A 533 3.03 0.01 -28.18
N VAL A 534 2.18 0.91 -28.69
CA VAL A 534 0.73 0.78 -28.56
C VAL A 534 0.25 -0.28 -29.54
N THR A 535 -0.61 -1.18 -29.09
CA THR A 535 -1.14 -2.29 -29.90
C THR A 535 -2.65 -2.44 -29.68
N ASN A 536 -3.29 -3.34 -30.42
CA ASN A 536 -4.70 -3.67 -30.19
C ASN A 536 -4.91 -4.38 -28.83
N VAL A 537 -3.88 -5.10 -28.33
CA VAL A 537 -3.92 -5.76 -27.01
C VAL A 537 -3.74 -4.73 -25.89
N VAL A 538 -2.84 -3.76 -26.08
CA VAL A 538 -2.61 -2.67 -25.12
C VAL A 538 -2.76 -1.32 -25.83
N PRO A 539 -3.98 -0.77 -25.90
CA PRO A 539 -4.28 0.46 -26.65
C PRO A 539 -3.87 1.74 -25.89
N LEU A 540 -2.93 1.67 -24.95
CA LEU A 540 -2.40 2.82 -24.24
C LEU A 540 -0.90 2.70 -23.98
N LYS A 541 -0.27 3.84 -23.67
CA LYS A 541 1.10 3.90 -23.20
C LYS A 541 1.11 4.02 -21.68
N TRP A 542 1.60 3.00 -21.00
CA TRP A 542 1.87 3.02 -19.56
C TRP A 542 3.09 3.88 -19.32
N LYS A 543 2.87 5.06 -18.75
CA LYS A 543 3.95 6.00 -18.42
C LYS A 543 4.55 5.63 -17.06
N PRO A 544 5.88 5.76 -16.87
CA PRO A 544 6.47 5.58 -15.55
C PRO A 544 5.99 6.68 -14.59
N VAL A 545 6.06 6.41 -13.30
CA VAL A 545 5.74 7.36 -12.24
C VAL A 545 6.74 8.52 -12.26
N LYS A 546 6.24 9.73 -12.08
CA LYS A 546 7.07 10.96 -12.04
C LYS A 546 6.71 11.91 -10.91
N THR A 547 5.53 11.76 -10.32
CA THR A 547 5.00 12.72 -9.35
C THR A 547 4.96 12.09 -7.95
N GLU A 548 5.58 12.72 -6.96
CA GLU A 548 5.68 12.19 -5.58
C GLU A 548 4.36 12.31 -4.81
N GLU A 549 3.73 13.49 -4.86
CA GLU A 549 2.50 13.78 -4.11
C GLU A 549 1.26 13.13 -4.74
N ALA A 550 1.36 12.75 -6.02
CA ALA A 550 0.30 12.10 -6.77
C ALA A 550 0.85 11.02 -7.71
N PRO A 551 1.38 9.90 -7.17
CA PRO A 551 2.00 8.85 -7.99
C PRO A 551 1.03 8.33 -9.05
N GLU A 552 1.48 8.34 -10.30
CA GLU A 552 0.75 7.78 -11.41
C GLU A 552 0.74 6.25 -11.34
N TYR A 553 -0.34 5.62 -11.77
CA TYR A 553 -0.42 4.16 -11.83
C TYR A 553 -1.30 3.70 -13.00
N LEU A 554 -1.07 2.48 -13.47
CA LEU A 554 -1.95 1.80 -14.42
C LEU A 554 -3.04 1.05 -13.66
N ARG A 555 -4.28 1.48 -13.83
CA ARG A 555 -5.45 0.75 -13.33
C ARG A 555 -5.86 -0.33 -14.33
N ILE A 556 -5.94 -1.58 -13.88
CA ILE A 556 -6.31 -2.74 -14.70
C ILE A 556 -7.66 -3.28 -14.18
N LYS A 557 -8.79 -2.82 -14.76
CA LYS A 557 -10.14 -3.30 -14.37
C LYS A 557 -10.66 -4.43 -15.25
N SER A 558 -10.20 -4.49 -16.50
CA SER A 558 -10.44 -5.57 -17.47
C SER A 558 -9.44 -5.40 -18.63
N SER A 559 -9.37 -6.41 -19.52
CA SER A 559 -8.59 -6.38 -20.77
C SER A 559 -8.79 -5.09 -21.59
N THR A 560 -10.03 -4.58 -21.60
CA THR A 560 -10.47 -3.40 -22.36
C THR A 560 -10.59 -2.11 -21.54
N LYS A 561 -10.50 -2.18 -20.20
CA LYS A 561 -10.65 -1.04 -19.29
C LYS A 561 -9.37 -0.83 -18.49
N ILE A 562 -8.28 -0.64 -19.21
CA ILE A 562 -7.01 -0.17 -18.67
C ILE A 562 -6.91 1.36 -18.80
N ALA A 563 -6.42 2.05 -17.77
CA ALA A 563 -6.25 3.49 -17.80
C ALA A 563 -5.14 3.95 -16.85
N MET A 564 -4.39 4.98 -17.25
CA MET A 564 -3.54 5.72 -16.31
C MET A 564 -4.42 6.52 -15.35
N ASP A 565 -4.09 6.51 -14.08
CA ASP A 565 -4.72 7.29 -13.02
C ASP A 565 -3.65 7.78 -12.04
N HIS A 566 -4.02 8.52 -11.00
CA HIS A 566 -3.11 9.10 -10.02
C HIS A 566 -3.70 9.09 -8.61
N SER A 567 -2.86 9.32 -7.60
CA SER A 567 -3.29 9.47 -6.20
C SER A 567 -4.06 8.24 -5.68
N LEU A 568 -3.51 7.05 -5.93
CA LEU A 568 -4.11 5.78 -5.53
C LEU A 568 -4.43 5.76 -4.02
N LEU A 569 -5.71 5.66 -3.69
CA LEU A 569 -6.20 5.51 -2.31
C LEU A 569 -5.76 6.65 -1.36
N LEU A 570 -5.63 7.88 -1.88
CA LEU A 570 -5.05 9.05 -1.18
C LEU A 570 -5.45 9.19 0.29
N LYS A 571 -6.75 9.20 0.61
CA LYS A 571 -7.24 9.36 2.00
C LYS A 571 -6.71 8.28 2.95
N ARG A 572 -6.59 7.04 2.47
CA ARG A 572 -6.08 5.91 3.26
C ARG A 572 -4.57 6.03 3.41
N MET A 573 -3.85 6.37 2.34
CA MET A 573 -2.39 6.55 2.40
C MET A 573 -1.98 7.66 3.36
N LEU A 574 -2.67 8.81 3.34
CA LEU A 574 -2.43 9.92 4.27
C LEU A 574 -2.66 9.54 5.74
N PHE A 575 -3.66 8.72 6.02
CA PHE A 575 -3.90 8.20 7.37
C PHE A 575 -2.78 7.27 7.84
N TRP A 576 -2.30 6.37 6.98
CA TRP A 576 -1.17 5.49 7.34
C TRP A 576 0.16 6.24 7.45
N ASP A 577 0.33 7.34 6.69
CA ASP A 577 1.47 8.25 6.83
C ASP A 577 1.48 8.92 8.21
N SER A 578 0.33 9.43 8.69
CA SER A 578 0.25 10.05 10.02
C SER A 578 0.55 9.05 11.14
N LEU A 579 0.04 7.81 11.04
CA LEU A 579 0.35 6.75 12.01
C LEU A 579 1.84 6.38 12.00
N THR A 580 2.43 6.24 10.81
CA THR A 580 3.85 5.88 10.67
C THR A 580 4.77 6.96 11.23
N HIS A 581 4.37 8.22 11.11
CA HIS A 581 5.09 9.35 11.71
C HIS A 581 5.07 9.27 13.26
N GLN A 582 3.90 9.05 13.85
CA GLN A 582 3.76 8.84 15.31
C GLN A 582 4.61 7.67 15.80
N LEU A 583 4.57 6.55 15.07
CA LEU A 583 5.33 5.34 15.35
C LEU A 583 6.85 5.57 15.38
N LYS A 584 7.37 6.29 14.39
CA LYS A 584 8.82 6.60 14.28
C LYS A 584 9.31 7.58 15.35
N CYS A 585 8.46 8.49 15.83
CA CYS A 585 8.84 9.47 16.85
C CYS A 585 9.08 8.83 18.25
N HIS A 586 8.52 7.64 18.49
CA HIS A 586 8.59 6.93 19.77
C HIS A 586 9.66 5.83 19.86
N ASP A 587 10.22 5.36 18.74
CA ASP A 587 11.27 4.34 18.73
C ASP A 587 12.64 4.96 19.12
N ASN A 588 13.21 4.51 20.23
CA ASN A 588 14.53 4.95 20.70
C ASN A 588 15.69 4.45 19.82
N THR A 589 15.49 3.43 18.97
CA THR A 589 16.55 2.95 18.06
C THR A 589 16.77 3.89 16.87
N PHE A 590 15.74 4.61 16.43
CA PHE A 590 15.88 5.70 15.45
C PHE A 590 16.44 7.01 16.05
N ARG A 591 16.57 7.12 17.38
CA ARG A 591 17.13 8.29 18.05
C ARG A 591 18.66 8.37 18.04
N LEU A 592 19.37 7.30 17.66
CA LEU A 592 20.84 7.26 17.78
C LEU A 592 21.64 7.66 16.53
N GLU A 593 21.00 7.93 15.39
CA GLU A 593 21.70 8.50 14.20
C GLU A 593 20.90 9.62 13.48
N SER A 594 19.89 10.21 14.14
CA SER A 594 19.08 11.32 13.58
C SER A 594 19.43 12.69 14.16
N ILE A 595 20.68 12.90 14.60
CA ILE A 595 21.17 14.26 14.91
C ILE A 595 21.82 14.82 13.63
N VAL A 596 20.98 15.15 12.65
CA VAL A 596 20.96 16.37 11.82
C VAL A 596 19.67 16.28 11.00
N MET A 597 18.51 16.59 11.58
CA MET A 597 17.30 17.06 10.85
C MET A 597 16.26 17.60 11.87
N ASP A 598 16.07 18.91 11.79
CA ASP A 598 15.22 19.86 12.52
C ASP A 598 14.36 19.43 13.71
N GLU A 599 14.68 20.02 14.87
CA GLU A 599 13.85 20.06 16.09
C GLU A 599 12.51 20.83 15.92
N GLU A 600 12.28 21.52 14.80
CA GLU A 600 11.02 22.23 14.52
C GLU A 600 9.83 21.30 14.26
N LYS A 601 10.01 20.16 13.57
CA LYS A 601 8.88 19.27 13.20
C LYS A 601 8.36 18.41 14.35
N LYS A 602 9.11 18.31 15.44
CA LYS A 602 8.82 17.42 16.58
C LYS A 602 7.84 18.05 17.58
N ASN A 603 7.76 19.38 17.63
CA ASN A 603 6.89 20.11 18.55
C ASN A 603 5.48 20.37 17.99
N ASP A 604 5.29 20.35 16.66
CA ASP A 604 3.99 20.60 16.03
C ASP A 604 3.03 19.39 16.08
N PHE A 605 3.55 18.17 16.04
CA PHE A 605 2.69 16.96 15.97
C PHE A 605 2.17 16.52 17.35
N ILE A 606 2.98 16.62 18.40
CA ILE A 606 2.60 16.21 19.77
C ILE A 606 1.65 17.25 20.41
N GLY A 607 1.66 18.50 19.93
CA GLY A 607 0.78 19.57 20.41
C GLY A 607 -0.66 19.53 19.92
N MET A 608 -0.91 18.90 18.76
CA MET A 608 -2.24 18.83 18.12
C MET A 608 -3.10 17.68 18.65
N GLU A 609 -2.52 16.51 18.93
CA GLU A 609 -3.28 15.31 19.31
C GLU A 609 -3.80 15.36 20.77
N ALA A 610 -3.10 16.05 21.66
CA ALA A 610 -3.48 16.16 23.08
C ALA A 610 -4.58 17.20 23.38
N ARG A 611 -4.98 18.05 22.43
CA ARG A 611 -5.96 19.13 22.65
C ARG A 611 -7.33 18.87 22.00
N MET A 612 -7.50 17.70 21.37
CA MET A 612 -8.68 17.32 20.58
C MET A 612 -9.85 16.69 21.39
N TYR A 613 -9.76 16.54 22.72
CA TYR A 613 -10.84 15.90 23.51
C TYR A 613 -11.16 16.54 24.87
N ALA A 614 -10.77 17.80 25.12
CA ALA A 614 -11.33 18.51 26.27
C ALA A 614 -12.75 19.04 25.93
N PRO A 615 -13.78 18.83 26.77
CA PRO A 615 -15.05 19.53 26.62
C PRO A 615 -14.81 21.02 26.90
N LEU A 616 -14.63 21.79 25.83
CA LEU A 616 -14.56 23.24 25.92
C LEU A 616 -16.00 23.75 26.04
N GLU A 617 -16.51 23.81 27.27
CA GLU A 617 -17.72 24.56 27.58
C GLU A 617 -17.33 26.01 27.89
N TRP A 618 -17.85 26.95 27.10
CA TRP A 618 -17.58 28.37 27.31
C TRP A 618 -18.83 29.11 27.77
N ASP A 619 -18.69 29.90 28.84
CA ASP A 619 -19.74 30.79 29.33
C ASP A 619 -19.99 31.94 28.33
N SER A 620 -21.21 32.00 27.79
CA SER A 620 -21.68 33.13 26.99
C SER A 620 -22.55 34.05 27.86
N PRO A 621 -22.48 35.37 27.69
CA PRO A 621 -23.41 36.30 28.32
C PRO A 621 -24.86 36.17 27.82
N ALA A 622 -25.10 35.43 26.73
CA ALA A 622 -26.42 35.00 26.28
C ALA A 622 -26.72 33.58 26.81
N ILE A 623 -28.01 33.21 26.93
CA ILE A 623 -28.47 31.86 27.34
C ILE A 623 -28.16 30.83 26.24
N CYS A 624 -26.87 30.61 25.96
CA CYS A 624 -26.36 29.70 24.95
C CYS A 624 -25.01 29.11 25.36
N LYS A 625 -24.75 27.88 24.91
CA LYS A 625 -23.49 27.15 25.10
C LYS A 625 -22.70 27.12 23.80
N ILE A 626 -21.44 27.51 23.81
CA ILE A 626 -20.53 27.31 22.67
C ILE A 626 -19.81 25.98 22.87
N GLN A 627 -19.64 25.23 21.79
CA GLN A 627 -18.91 23.98 21.76
C GLN A 627 -18.40 23.69 20.35
N ASP A 628 -17.57 22.66 20.21
CA ASP A 628 -17.18 22.11 18.91
C ASP A 628 -18.41 21.61 18.12
N LEU A 629 -18.40 21.86 16.82
CA LEU A 629 -19.49 21.53 15.90
C LEU A 629 -19.45 20.04 15.57
N LYS A 630 -20.43 19.28 16.09
CA LYS A 630 -20.52 17.84 15.85
C LYS A 630 -21.26 17.54 14.55
N GLU A 631 -20.99 16.38 13.95
CA GLU A 631 -21.63 15.94 12.70
C GLU A 631 -23.18 15.99 12.74
N ALA A 632 -23.77 15.62 13.89
CA ALA A 632 -25.22 15.69 14.10
C ALA A 632 -25.81 17.12 13.96
N GLN A 633 -24.97 18.15 14.04
CA GLN A 633 -25.35 19.56 13.98
C GLN A 633 -25.07 20.18 12.61
N TYR A 634 -24.43 19.46 11.67
CA TYR A 634 -24.08 19.99 10.35
C TYR A 634 -25.31 20.43 9.57
N GLU A 635 -26.38 19.64 9.55
CA GLU A 635 -27.60 20.01 8.85
C GLU A 635 -28.26 21.25 9.45
N GLU A 636 -28.18 21.42 10.77
CA GLU A 636 -28.74 22.59 11.44
C GLU A 636 -27.86 23.83 11.21
N ALA A 637 -26.54 23.68 11.19
CA ALA A 637 -25.59 24.72 10.81
C ALA A 637 -25.77 25.15 9.34
N LEU A 638 -25.89 24.20 8.41
CA LEU A 638 -26.17 24.50 7.00
C LEU A 638 -27.53 25.15 6.81
N ARG A 639 -28.56 24.79 7.60
CA ARG A 639 -29.85 25.49 7.61
C ARG A 639 -29.77 26.89 8.21
N LEU A 640 -28.91 27.11 9.19
CA LEU A 640 -28.67 28.46 9.72
C LEU A 640 -28.01 29.34 8.66
N ILE A 641 -27.10 28.76 7.88
CA ILE A 641 -26.41 29.42 6.77
C ILE A 641 -27.37 29.63 5.58
N LYS A 642 -28.19 28.63 5.22
CA LYS A 642 -29.17 28.69 4.12
C LYS A 642 -30.46 29.40 4.55
N VAL A 643 -30.74 30.59 4.04
CA VAL A 643 -32.02 31.27 4.32
C VAL A 643 -33.21 30.58 3.63
N GLN A 644 -34.21 30.13 4.39
CA GLN A 644 -35.55 29.80 3.88
C GLN A 644 -36.51 30.99 4.05
N GLN A 645 -37.30 31.25 3.01
CA GLN A 645 -38.44 32.17 3.03
C GLN A 645 -39.43 31.76 4.13
N TRP A 646 -39.86 32.70 4.96
CA TRP A 646 -41.10 32.56 5.71
C TRP A 646 -42.05 33.67 5.26
N GLU A 647 -43.17 33.24 4.69
CA GLU A 647 -44.32 34.07 4.40
C GLU A 647 -44.87 34.66 5.71
N ASN A 648 -44.78 35.97 5.90
CA ASN A 648 -45.92 36.77 6.33
C ASN A 648 -45.68 38.29 6.24
N LEU A 649 -46.73 38.92 5.70
CA LEU A 649 -47.00 40.33 5.47
C LEU A 649 -46.63 41.29 6.64
N LEU A 650 -45.74 42.26 6.38
CA LEU A 650 -46.00 43.72 6.41
C LEU A 650 -44.70 44.53 6.58
N LEU A 651 -44.40 45.34 5.55
CA LEU A 651 -43.66 46.61 5.58
C LEU A 651 -42.25 46.62 6.21
N THR A 652 -41.21 46.40 5.38
CA THR A 652 -40.23 47.45 4.98
C THR A 652 -39.11 46.86 4.10
N LEU A 653 -39.02 47.36 2.85
CA LEU A 653 -37.83 47.42 1.97
C LEU A 653 -36.87 46.20 1.90
N SER A 654 -37.21 45.28 0.99
CA SER A 654 -36.30 44.58 0.04
C SER A 654 -34.85 44.30 0.46
N GLN A 655 -34.59 43.21 1.19
CA GLN A 655 -33.23 42.66 1.27
C GLN A 655 -33.25 41.12 1.33
N HIS A 656 -32.89 40.48 0.23
CA HIS A 656 -32.76 39.02 0.11
C HIS A 656 -31.27 38.70 0.29
N HIS A 657 -30.92 37.93 1.32
CA HIS A 657 -29.54 37.54 1.58
C HIS A 657 -29.43 36.04 1.75
N PHE A 658 -28.45 35.43 1.09
CA PHE A 658 -28.07 34.05 1.34
C PHE A 658 -27.26 33.91 2.65
N PHE A 659 -26.42 34.90 2.99
CA PHE A 659 -25.82 35.09 4.32
C PHE A 659 -26.47 36.24 5.07
N ARG A 660 -27.13 35.95 6.19
CA ARG A 660 -27.92 36.94 6.94
C ARG A 660 -27.12 38.14 7.47
N GLU A 661 -25.79 38.00 7.64
CA GLU A 661 -24.93 38.99 8.30
C GLU A 661 -23.78 39.51 7.43
N GLU A 662 -23.69 39.12 6.16
CA GLU A 662 -22.52 39.36 5.31
C GLU A 662 -22.91 40.07 4.00
N PRO A 663 -22.49 41.33 3.77
CA PRO A 663 -22.35 41.96 2.46
C PRO A 663 -21.32 41.25 1.59
N MET A 664 -21.72 40.05 1.18
CA MET A 664 -21.54 39.51 -0.15
C MET A 664 -22.64 38.46 -0.32
N CYS A 665 -23.90 38.94 -0.36
CA CYS A 665 -25.08 38.11 -0.59
C CYS A 665 -26.31 38.88 -1.09
N ARG A 666 -26.16 40.12 -1.58
CA ARG A 666 -27.29 40.87 -2.13
C ARG A 666 -27.57 40.57 -3.62
N ALA A 667 -26.88 39.59 -4.20
CA ALA A 667 -27.16 39.17 -5.56
C ALA A 667 -28.41 38.29 -5.55
N VAL A 668 -29.55 38.85 -5.96
CA VAL A 668 -30.76 38.09 -6.32
C VAL A 668 -30.38 36.90 -7.22
N ALA A 669 -29.41 37.10 -8.12
CA ALA A 669 -28.83 36.08 -8.97
C ALA A 669 -28.24 34.85 -8.24
N LEU A 670 -27.65 34.99 -7.04
CA LEU A 670 -27.14 33.83 -6.29
C LEU A 670 -28.27 32.98 -5.73
N LEU A 671 -29.35 33.60 -5.26
CA LEU A 671 -30.53 32.90 -4.73
C LEU A 671 -31.38 32.27 -5.83
N GLU A 672 -31.35 32.85 -7.03
CA GLU A 672 -31.98 32.31 -8.24
C GLU A 672 -31.16 31.18 -8.87
N ASP A 673 -29.86 31.12 -8.62
CA ASP A 673 -28.96 30.04 -9.04
C ASP A 673 -28.88 28.91 -8.00
N GLN A 674 -29.78 27.92 -8.15
CA GLN A 674 -29.82 26.75 -7.28
C GLN A 674 -28.55 25.89 -7.31
N THR A 675 -27.81 25.92 -8.42
CA THR A 675 -26.53 25.19 -8.56
C THR A 675 -25.49 25.84 -7.67
N SER A 676 -25.32 27.16 -7.78
CA SER A 676 -24.42 27.95 -6.92
C SER A 676 -24.72 27.74 -5.43
N VAL A 677 -26.00 27.74 -5.04
CA VAL A 677 -26.42 27.51 -3.64
C VAL A 677 -26.05 26.10 -3.17
N SER A 678 -26.28 25.09 -4.00
CA SER A 678 -26.04 23.68 -3.64
C SER A 678 -24.54 23.40 -3.50
N GLU A 679 -23.74 23.86 -4.47
CA GLU A 679 -22.29 23.73 -4.45
C GLU A 679 -21.66 24.43 -3.26
N TYR A 680 -22.15 25.63 -2.94
CA TYR A 680 -21.65 26.36 -1.79
C TYR A 680 -21.92 25.64 -0.45
N LEU A 681 -23.12 25.06 -0.28
CA LEU A 681 -23.44 24.31 0.94
C LEU A 681 -22.65 22.98 1.03
N ASN A 682 -22.37 22.34 -0.09
CA ASN A 682 -21.49 21.16 -0.16
C ASN A 682 -20.05 21.51 0.24
N LEU A 683 -19.57 22.66 -0.21
CA LEU A 683 -18.25 23.18 0.15
C LEU A 683 -18.14 23.44 1.66
N LEU A 684 -19.13 24.12 2.25
CA LEU A 684 -19.19 24.34 3.69
C LEU A 684 -19.27 23.04 4.49
N ARG A 685 -20.04 22.06 4.01
CA ARG A 685 -20.11 20.72 4.62
C ARG A 685 -18.74 20.04 4.63
N THR A 686 -17.96 20.24 3.58
CA THR A 686 -16.61 19.70 3.48
C THR A 686 -15.68 20.39 4.48
N TRP A 687 -15.71 21.73 4.54
CA TRP A 687 -14.91 22.47 5.50
C TRP A 687 -15.21 22.12 6.96
N MET A 688 -16.50 21.95 7.31
CA MET A 688 -16.87 21.54 8.67
C MET A 688 -16.35 20.14 9.06
N LYS A 689 -16.08 19.26 8.09
CA LYS A 689 -15.53 17.91 8.36
C LYS A 689 -14.03 17.90 8.61
N ASP A 690 -13.30 18.79 7.94
CA ASP A 690 -11.84 18.74 7.86
C ASP A 690 -11.16 19.69 8.87
N THR A 691 -11.92 20.34 9.78
CA THR A 691 -11.44 21.49 10.58
C THR A 691 -12.13 21.64 11.94
N THR A 692 -11.58 22.48 12.82
CA THR A 692 -12.20 22.85 14.12
C THR A 692 -13.24 23.95 13.92
N SER A 693 -14.51 23.58 13.75
CA SER A 693 -15.63 24.52 13.61
C SER A 693 -16.42 24.62 14.92
N LEU A 694 -16.95 25.80 15.24
CA LEU A 694 -17.66 26.04 16.50
C LEU A 694 -19.14 26.29 16.27
N VAL A 695 -19.96 25.89 17.25
CA VAL A 695 -21.40 26.12 17.24
C VAL A 695 -21.88 26.69 18.56
N ALA A 696 -22.85 27.61 18.50
CA ALA A 696 -23.56 28.13 19.65
C ALA A 696 -24.96 27.50 19.73
N LEU A 697 -25.27 26.83 20.83
CA LEU A 697 -26.55 26.17 21.10
C LEU A 697 -27.39 26.98 22.08
N SER A 698 -28.65 27.21 21.77
CA SER A 698 -29.60 27.80 22.73
C SER A 698 -29.83 26.84 23.89
N LEU A 699 -29.58 27.27 25.14
CA LEU A 699 -29.83 26.42 26.31
C LEU A 699 -31.32 26.14 26.53
N ALA A 700 -32.20 27.00 26.01
CA ALA A 700 -33.65 26.84 26.13
C ALA A 700 -34.25 25.83 25.13
N SER A 701 -33.61 25.63 23.96
CA SER A 701 -34.18 24.82 22.87
C SER A 701 -33.24 23.74 22.33
N GLY A 702 -31.96 23.73 22.73
CA GLY A 702 -30.93 22.84 22.20
C GLY A 702 -30.52 23.13 20.76
N ARG A 703 -31.15 24.11 20.09
CA ARG A 703 -30.94 24.43 18.69
C ARG A 703 -29.68 25.23 18.42
N VAL A 704 -29.11 25.05 17.23
CA VAL A 704 -28.00 25.85 16.70
C VAL A 704 -28.49 27.27 16.42
N VAL A 705 -27.94 28.22 17.18
CA VAL A 705 -28.22 29.66 17.07
C VAL A 705 -27.04 30.48 16.57
N GLY A 706 -25.88 29.85 16.38
CA GLY A 706 -24.71 30.47 15.76
C GLY A 706 -23.69 29.42 15.31
N VAL A 707 -22.91 29.70 14.27
CA VAL A 707 -21.84 28.84 13.75
C VAL A 707 -20.64 29.67 13.33
N ALA A 708 -19.44 29.15 13.58
CA ALA A 708 -18.18 29.65 13.04
C ALA A 708 -17.41 28.50 12.39
N VAL A 709 -17.19 28.56 11.08
CA VAL A 709 -16.40 27.55 10.34
C VAL A 709 -14.98 28.08 10.21
N THR A 710 -13.99 27.33 10.73
CA THR A 710 -12.58 27.76 10.72
C THR A 710 -11.67 26.73 10.05
N ARG A 711 -10.43 27.05 9.71
CA ARG A 711 -9.45 26.14 9.09
C ARG A 711 -8.02 26.59 9.40
N ILE A 712 -7.04 25.68 9.39
CA ILE A 712 -5.61 26.07 9.50
C ILE A 712 -5.04 26.30 8.09
N ASN A 713 -4.31 27.40 7.89
CA ASN A 713 -3.67 27.80 6.64
C ASN A 713 -2.15 27.96 6.83
N SER A 714 -1.30 27.43 5.94
CA SER A 714 0.18 27.55 6.02
C SER A 714 0.86 28.02 4.72
N ASP A 715 2.01 28.69 4.85
CA ASP A 715 2.78 29.28 3.73
C ASP A 715 3.54 28.22 2.90
N SER A 716 3.94 27.11 3.54
CA SER A 716 4.53 25.95 2.86
C SER A 716 3.55 25.20 1.96
N ASP A 717 2.25 25.46 2.13
CA ASP A 717 1.17 24.95 1.29
C ASP A 717 1.09 25.79 0.00
N LYS A 718 2.11 25.68 -0.86
CA LYS A 718 2.02 26.13 -2.28
C LYS A 718 0.97 25.32 -3.08
N SER A 719 0.30 24.38 -2.42
CA SER A 719 -0.99 23.81 -2.75
C SER A 719 -2.13 24.42 -1.92
N ASP A 720 -2.24 25.75 -1.88
CA ASP A 720 -3.50 26.41 -1.54
C ASP A 720 -4.57 25.87 -2.51
N THR A 721 -5.24 24.82 -2.06
CA THR A 721 -6.17 24.00 -2.82
C THR A 721 -7.44 24.78 -3.12
N TYR A 722 -7.51 26.03 -2.66
CA TYR A 722 -8.58 26.98 -2.89
C TYR A 722 -8.20 28.11 -3.87
N ASN A 723 -6.91 28.43 -4.00
CA ASN A 723 -6.41 29.30 -5.07
C ASN A 723 -6.18 28.54 -6.40
N ARG A 724 -6.19 27.21 -6.39
CA ARG A 724 -6.40 26.41 -7.61
C ARG A 724 -7.87 26.46 -7.95
N VAL A 725 -8.20 27.13 -9.05
CA VAL A 725 -9.53 27.21 -9.68
C VAL A 725 -10.28 25.88 -9.50
N GLN A 726 -11.14 25.82 -8.49
CA GLN A 726 -12.23 24.86 -8.51
C GLN A 726 -13.12 25.33 -9.65
N ASN A 727 -13.46 24.42 -10.56
CA ASN A 727 -14.60 24.66 -11.46
C ASN A 727 -15.84 24.71 -10.56
N PHE A 728 -16.16 25.89 -10.03
CA PHE A 728 -17.39 26.09 -9.28
C PHE A 728 -18.54 25.94 -10.27
N GLU A 729 -19.42 24.97 -10.05
CA GLU A 729 -20.64 24.89 -10.84
C GLU A 729 -21.62 25.96 -10.35
N GLY A 730 -22.04 26.85 -11.25
CA GLY A 730 -22.93 27.97 -10.94
C GLY A 730 -22.26 29.34 -11.13
N ASP A 731 -22.83 30.13 -12.05
CA ASP A 731 -22.29 31.42 -12.50
C ASP A 731 -22.11 32.43 -11.36
N ALA A 732 -23.01 32.41 -10.36
CA ALA A 732 -22.98 33.39 -9.27
C ALA A 732 -21.91 33.05 -8.22
N LEU A 733 -21.78 31.76 -7.87
CA LEU A 733 -20.78 31.28 -6.91
C LEU A 733 -19.36 31.47 -7.43
N GLU A 734 -19.11 31.07 -8.68
CA GLU A 734 -17.79 31.20 -9.32
C GLU A 734 -17.26 32.62 -9.22
N LYS A 735 -18.13 33.60 -9.54
CA LYS A 735 -17.77 35.01 -9.47
C LYS A 735 -17.45 35.41 -8.03
N ILE A 736 -18.37 35.15 -7.09
CA ILE A 736 -18.20 35.50 -5.67
C ILE A 736 -16.89 34.96 -5.10
N MET A 737 -16.58 33.70 -5.38
CA MET A 737 -15.35 33.08 -4.93
C MET A 737 -14.13 33.68 -5.60
N SER A 738 -14.22 34.06 -6.87
CA SER A 738 -13.15 34.77 -7.58
C SER A 738 -12.80 36.13 -6.95
N LEU A 739 -13.80 36.89 -6.47
CA LEU A 739 -13.55 38.15 -5.74
C LEU A 739 -12.86 37.91 -4.40
N ILE A 740 -13.34 36.93 -3.63
CA ILE A 740 -12.76 36.55 -2.35
C ILE A 740 -11.31 36.08 -2.55
N ASN A 741 -11.07 35.25 -3.56
CA ASN A 741 -9.72 34.78 -3.92
C ASN A 741 -8.82 35.93 -4.37
N ALA A 742 -9.30 36.86 -5.19
CA ALA A 742 -8.52 38.03 -5.58
C ALA A 742 -8.10 38.89 -4.37
N LEU A 743 -9.00 39.08 -3.39
CA LEU A 743 -8.68 39.76 -2.13
C LEU A 743 -7.61 38.99 -1.34
N ILE A 744 -7.74 37.67 -1.22
CA ILE A 744 -6.78 36.84 -0.48
C ILE A 744 -5.42 36.81 -1.16
N MET A 745 -5.37 36.59 -2.48
CA MET A 745 -4.11 36.59 -3.24
C MET A 745 -3.42 37.96 -3.24
N GLY A 746 -4.21 39.04 -3.22
CA GLY A 746 -3.68 40.40 -3.03
C GLY A 746 -3.23 40.68 -1.59
N THR A 747 -3.56 39.80 -0.64
CA THR A 747 -3.21 39.92 0.78
C THR A 747 -2.17 38.88 1.14
N ASP A 748 -0.91 39.28 1.27
CA ASP A 748 0.14 38.41 1.81
C ASP A 748 -0.03 38.28 3.34
N ALA A 749 -1.01 37.47 3.75
CA ALA A 749 -1.36 37.32 5.17
C ALA A 749 -0.20 36.77 6.00
N TYR A 750 0.65 35.92 5.42
CA TYR A 750 1.82 35.35 6.08
C TYR A 750 2.85 36.43 6.40
N ARG A 751 3.15 37.30 5.43
CA ARG A 751 4.02 38.45 5.66
C ARG A 751 3.41 39.49 6.58
N GLU A 752 2.14 39.84 6.37
CA GLU A 752 1.48 40.88 7.13
C GLU A 752 1.32 40.48 8.60
N LEU A 753 0.94 39.23 8.86
CA LEU A 753 0.79 38.70 10.22
C LEU A 753 2.10 38.10 10.77
N ASP A 754 3.16 37.97 9.95
CA ASP A 754 4.48 37.41 10.30
C ASP A 754 4.34 36.03 10.94
N CYS A 755 3.77 35.14 10.16
CA CYS A 755 3.49 33.77 10.55
C CYS A 755 3.57 32.87 9.33
N ASP A 756 4.04 31.64 9.52
CA ASP A 756 4.04 30.62 8.48
C ASP A 756 2.76 29.75 8.51
N VAL A 757 1.94 29.91 9.56
CA VAL A 757 0.67 29.24 9.76
C VAL A 757 -0.31 30.11 10.55
N TYR A 758 -1.59 30.12 10.22
CA TYR A 758 -2.61 30.83 10.98
C TYR A 758 -3.98 30.14 10.93
N LEU A 759 -4.81 30.35 11.95
CA LEU A 759 -6.20 29.87 11.95
C LEU A 759 -7.07 30.85 11.15
N ARG A 760 -7.80 30.37 10.15
CA ARG A 760 -8.66 31.16 9.28
C ARG A 760 -10.14 30.94 9.56
N VAL A 761 -10.91 32.01 9.78
CA VAL A 761 -12.37 31.97 9.86
C VAL A 761 -12.96 32.15 8.46
N HIS A 762 -13.70 31.14 7.99
CA HIS A 762 -14.34 31.11 6.67
C HIS A 762 -15.80 31.58 6.71
N VAL A 763 -16.54 31.22 7.76
CA VAL A 763 -17.94 31.62 7.95
C VAL A 763 -18.16 31.99 9.41
N LEU A 764 -18.89 33.08 9.65
CA LEU A 764 -19.45 33.42 10.95
C LEU A 764 -20.92 33.82 10.74
N CYS A 765 -21.86 33.09 11.34
CA CYS A 765 -23.29 33.34 11.16
C CYS A 765 -24.07 33.15 12.46
N VAL A 766 -24.98 34.07 12.78
CA VAL A 766 -25.83 34.03 13.99
C VAL A 766 -27.30 34.14 13.63
N HIS A 767 -28.16 33.46 14.39
CA HIS A 767 -29.61 33.56 14.20
C HIS A 767 -30.11 34.99 14.53
N PRO A 768 -31.02 35.60 13.75
CA PRO A 768 -31.47 36.98 13.95
C PRO A 768 -31.94 37.32 15.37
N SER A 769 -32.65 36.41 16.02
CA SER A 769 -33.11 36.58 17.41
C SER A 769 -31.99 36.60 18.46
N HIS A 770 -30.74 36.34 18.06
CA HIS A 770 -29.54 36.26 18.91
C HIS A 770 -28.42 37.23 18.50
N GLN A 771 -28.54 37.93 17.37
CA GLN A 771 -27.51 38.86 16.86
C GLN A 771 -27.14 39.97 17.85
N LYS A 772 -28.14 40.60 18.48
CA LYS A 772 -27.94 41.67 19.48
C LYS A 772 -27.63 41.14 20.88
N LYS A 773 -27.44 39.83 21.04
CA LYS A 773 -27.16 39.17 22.33
C LYS A 773 -25.68 38.80 22.50
N GLY A 774 -24.80 39.24 21.60
CA GLY A 774 -23.35 39.02 21.72
C GLY A 774 -22.87 37.62 21.31
N VAL A 775 -23.71 36.79 20.69
CA VAL A 775 -23.34 35.42 20.29
C VAL A 775 -22.22 35.40 19.25
N GLY A 776 -22.25 36.30 18.25
CA GLY A 776 -21.17 36.41 17.26
C GLY A 776 -19.83 36.80 17.89
N ALA A 777 -19.88 37.69 18.88
CA ALA A 777 -18.69 38.09 19.65
C ALA A 777 -18.12 36.91 20.46
N ALA A 778 -19.01 36.14 21.08
CA ALA A 778 -18.62 34.97 21.85
C ALA A 778 -18.01 33.87 20.97
N LEU A 779 -18.58 33.61 19.77
CA LEU A 779 -18.02 32.68 18.79
C LEU A 779 -16.63 33.11 18.31
N LEU A 780 -16.47 34.38 17.95
CA LEU A 780 -15.17 34.87 17.46
C LEU A 780 -14.11 34.87 18.59
N LYS A 781 -14.49 35.20 19.83
CA LYS A 781 -13.62 35.01 21.01
C LYS A 781 -13.22 33.54 21.21
N ALA A 782 -14.16 32.61 21.04
CA ALA A 782 -13.87 31.20 21.13
C ALA A 782 -12.91 30.75 20.02
N CYS A 783 -13.02 31.26 18.80
CA CYS A 783 -12.03 31.01 17.74
C CYS A 783 -10.64 31.54 18.10
N VAL A 784 -10.53 32.74 18.68
CA VAL A 784 -9.24 33.29 19.17
C VAL A 784 -8.67 32.41 20.27
N GLN A 785 -9.49 31.95 21.21
CA GLN A 785 -9.08 31.02 22.26
C GLN A 785 -8.61 29.69 21.69
N VAL A 786 -9.30 29.16 20.67
CA VAL A 786 -8.89 27.95 19.96
C VAL A 786 -7.54 28.16 19.29
N ALA A 787 -7.33 29.27 18.56
CA ALA A 787 -6.02 29.59 17.96
C ALA A 787 -4.91 29.64 19.01
N SER A 788 -5.16 30.33 20.14
CA SER A 788 -4.22 30.40 21.27
C SER A 788 -3.95 29.02 21.88
N THR A 789 -5.00 28.21 22.05
CA THR A 789 -4.89 26.87 22.60
C THR A 789 -4.15 25.96 21.64
N LEU A 790 -4.25 26.16 20.33
CA LEU A 790 -3.52 25.40 19.32
C LEU A 790 -2.09 25.89 19.10
N GLY A 791 -1.63 26.92 19.83
CA GLY A 791 -0.32 27.52 19.62
C GLY A 791 -0.16 28.22 18.28
N MET A 792 -1.28 28.57 17.61
CA MET A 792 -1.26 29.25 16.32
C MET A 792 -0.77 30.69 16.52
N PRO A 793 0.24 31.15 15.77
CA PRO A 793 0.83 32.49 15.95
C PRO A 793 -0.10 33.61 15.50
N ALA A 794 -1.11 33.31 14.68
CA ALA A 794 -2.10 34.27 14.21
C ALA A 794 -3.48 33.64 13.91
N ILE A 795 -4.50 34.50 13.83
CA ILE A 795 -5.85 34.16 13.36
C ILE A 795 -6.33 35.26 12.40
N GLY A 796 -7.03 34.88 11.33
CA GLY A 796 -7.53 35.82 10.33
C GLY A 796 -8.78 35.34 9.59
N GLY A 797 -9.35 36.15 8.71
CA GLY A 797 -10.56 35.79 7.97
C GLY A 797 -11.03 36.92 7.05
N VAL A 798 -11.88 36.57 6.09
CA VAL A 798 -12.55 37.56 5.22
C VAL A 798 -13.91 37.88 5.83
N PHE A 799 -14.08 39.13 6.26
CA PHE A 799 -15.32 39.67 6.81
C PHE A 799 -15.90 40.65 5.82
N THR A 800 -17.07 40.32 5.29
CA THR A 800 -17.70 41.10 4.25
C THR A 800 -18.71 42.10 4.82
N SER A 801 -18.95 42.08 6.14
CA SER A 801 -19.89 43.00 6.82
C SER A 801 -19.28 44.02 7.72
N GLY A 802 -19.82 45.25 7.67
CA GLY A 802 -19.45 46.29 8.62
C GLY A 802 -19.71 45.88 10.09
N SER A 803 -20.72 45.03 10.34
CA SER A 803 -20.99 44.47 11.68
C SER A 803 -19.92 43.47 12.13
N SER A 804 -19.55 42.51 11.28
CA SER A 804 -18.54 41.48 11.55
C SER A 804 -17.14 42.11 11.62
N GLN A 805 -16.84 43.07 10.74
CA GLN A 805 -15.61 43.86 10.77
C GLN A 805 -15.50 44.69 12.06
N SER A 806 -16.57 45.41 12.45
CA SER A 806 -16.59 46.16 13.71
C SER A 806 -16.43 45.25 14.93
N LEU A 807 -16.99 44.04 14.87
CA LEU A 807 -16.84 43.04 15.91
C LEU A 807 -15.39 42.53 16.00
N ALA A 808 -14.78 42.15 14.86
CA ALA A 808 -13.40 41.71 14.79
C ALA A 808 -12.44 42.78 15.32
N LEU A 809 -12.63 44.06 14.92
CA LEU A 809 -11.86 45.20 15.44
C LEU A 809 -11.91 45.28 16.98
N LYS A 810 -13.10 45.12 17.58
CA LYS A 810 -13.27 45.15 19.04
C LYS A 810 -12.57 43.99 19.75
N LEU A 811 -12.28 42.90 19.04
CA LEU A 811 -11.57 41.73 19.57
C LEU A 811 -10.06 41.75 19.28
N GLY A 812 -9.54 42.84 18.70
CA GLY A 812 -8.11 43.02 18.45
C GLY A 812 -7.65 42.58 17.06
N PHE A 813 -8.57 42.20 16.16
CA PHE A 813 -8.24 42.04 14.75
C PHE A 813 -7.92 43.40 14.15
N ARG A 814 -6.93 43.46 13.27
CA ARG A 814 -6.63 44.62 12.43
C ARG A 814 -7.06 44.36 11.00
N LEU A 815 -7.39 45.43 10.29
CA LEU A 815 -7.61 45.40 8.86
C LEU A 815 -6.27 45.15 8.16
N VAL A 816 -6.21 44.12 7.30
CA VAL A 816 -5.03 43.80 6.50
C VAL A 816 -5.23 44.28 5.06
N ALA A 817 -6.38 43.97 4.47
CA ALA A 817 -6.77 44.42 3.13
C ALA A 817 -8.28 44.62 3.03
N GLU A 818 -8.72 45.52 2.15
CA GLU A 818 -10.13 45.85 1.94
C GLU A 818 -10.41 46.10 0.45
N VAL A 819 -11.48 45.51 -0.06
CA VAL A 819 -12.09 45.89 -1.34
C VAL A 819 -13.42 46.58 -1.07
N ARG A 820 -13.53 47.86 -1.41
CA ARG A 820 -14.79 48.63 -1.33
C ARG A 820 -15.50 48.60 -2.67
N TYR A 821 -16.80 48.36 -2.67
CA TYR A 821 -17.57 48.26 -3.90
C TYR A 821 -19.01 48.76 -3.70
N SER A 822 -19.53 49.49 -4.69
CA SER A 822 -20.96 49.87 -4.79
C SER A 822 -21.65 49.12 -5.94
N ARG A 823 -20.87 48.73 -6.95
CA ARG A 823 -21.25 47.91 -8.10
C ARG A 823 -20.06 47.05 -8.50
N TRP A 824 -20.31 45.80 -8.87
CA TRP A 824 -19.28 44.88 -9.31
C TRP A 824 -19.73 44.15 -10.58
N VAL A 825 -18.91 44.27 -11.63
CA VAL A 825 -19.16 43.78 -12.98
C VAL A 825 -18.03 42.84 -13.36
N VAL A 826 -18.37 41.67 -13.89
CA VAL A 826 -17.45 40.67 -14.43
C VAL A 826 -17.98 40.25 -15.80
N ASP A 827 -17.15 40.35 -16.84
CA ASP A 827 -17.49 40.05 -18.24
C ASP A 827 -18.77 40.74 -18.71
N ASP A 828 -18.86 42.07 -18.50
CA ASP A 828 -20.00 42.93 -18.84
C ASP A 828 -21.34 42.54 -18.18
N ARG A 829 -21.35 41.56 -17.27
CA ARG A 829 -22.51 41.18 -16.45
C ARG A 829 -22.36 41.75 -15.05
N VAL A 830 -23.41 42.43 -14.57
CA VAL A 830 -23.43 42.95 -13.20
C VAL A 830 -23.64 41.78 -12.24
N VAL A 831 -22.60 41.48 -11.45
CA VAL A 831 -22.62 40.41 -10.42
C VAL A 831 -23.25 40.93 -9.14
N PHE A 832 -23.01 42.22 -8.86
CA PHE A 832 -23.60 42.94 -7.74
C PHE A 832 -23.91 44.37 -8.17
N ASP A 833 -25.14 44.81 -7.96
CA ASP A 833 -25.57 46.20 -8.14
C ASP A 833 -26.41 46.61 -6.93
N ASP A 834 -25.98 47.64 -6.21
CA ASP A 834 -26.88 48.34 -5.30
C ASP A 834 -26.88 49.83 -5.60
N SER A 835 -28.05 50.33 -6.03
CA SER A 835 -28.30 51.76 -6.25
C SER A 835 -28.47 52.56 -4.96
N GLY A 836 -28.52 51.89 -3.80
CA GLY A 836 -28.55 52.49 -2.47
C GLY A 836 -27.19 53.05 -2.03
N LYS A 837 -27.22 54.04 -1.14
CA LYS A 837 -26.04 54.70 -0.53
C LYS A 837 -25.25 53.78 0.45
N GLY A 838 -25.02 52.52 0.11
CA GLY A 838 -24.27 51.57 0.93
C GLY A 838 -22.76 51.65 0.68
N ASN A 839 -21.97 51.84 1.73
CA ASN A 839 -20.51 51.63 1.70
C ASN A 839 -20.23 50.15 1.99
N TYR A 840 -20.23 49.29 0.96
CA TYR A 840 -19.91 47.87 1.13
C TYR A 840 -18.42 47.61 0.98
N SER A 841 -17.91 46.66 1.77
CA SER A 841 -16.54 46.21 1.65
C SER A 841 -16.34 44.76 2.06
N ALA A 842 -15.47 44.05 1.33
CA ALA A 842 -14.90 42.78 1.75
C ALA A 842 -13.52 43.04 2.34
N ALA A 843 -13.32 42.68 3.60
CA ALA A 843 -12.09 42.97 4.33
C ALA A 843 -11.44 41.69 4.83
N PHE A 844 -10.16 41.48 4.48
CA PHE A 844 -9.33 40.51 5.18
C PHE A 844 -8.85 41.16 6.48
N MET A 845 -9.18 40.54 7.62
CA MET A 845 -8.78 41.01 8.94
C MET A 845 -8.05 39.90 9.69
N GLY A 846 -7.03 40.24 10.45
CA GLY A 846 -6.24 39.28 11.22
C GLY A 846 -5.63 39.88 12.48
N MET A 847 -5.23 39.01 13.41
CA MET A 847 -4.49 39.36 14.63
C MET A 847 -3.40 38.33 14.89
N ARG A 848 -2.29 38.78 15.48
CA ARG A 848 -1.32 37.87 16.10
C ARG A 848 -1.85 37.44 17.46
N ILE A 849 -1.58 36.19 17.81
CA ILE A 849 -1.90 35.65 19.13
C ILE A 849 -0.66 35.78 20.02
N PRO A 850 -0.75 36.43 21.19
CA PRO A 850 0.36 36.51 22.14
C PRO A 850 0.77 35.11 22.62
N ARG A 851 2.07 34.78 22.63
CA ARG A 851 2.58 33.59 23.31
C ARG A 851 2.69 33.90 24.81
N GLU A 852 2.04 33.11 25.66
CA GLU A 852 2.36 33.12 27.09
C GLU A 852 3.71 32.40 27.25
N ASP A 853 4.77 33.16 27.57
CA ASP A 853 6.08 32.61 27.88
C ASP A 853 5.98 31.75 29.15
N CYS A 854 6.26 30.46 29.04
CA CYS A 854 6.56 29.60 30.19
C CYS A 854 7.93 29.98 30.79
N GLU A 855 8.03 31.17 31.38
CA GLU A 855 9.13 31.59 32.25
C GLU A 855 8.68 31.51 33.71
N GLU A 856 8.68 30.31 34.31
CA GLU A 856 8.75 30.16 35.78
C GLU A 856 9.07 28.69 36.14
N SER A 857 10.35 28.31 36.07
CA SER A 857 10.98 27.22 36.86
C SER A 857 12.47 27.00 36.54
N ARG A 858 13.18 28.03 36.06
CA ARG A 858 14.64 27.99 35.85
C ARG A 858 15.46 28.94 36.73
N ASN A 859 14.86 29.51 37.77
CA ASN A 859 15.59 30.27 38.79
C ASN A 859 15.29 29.71 40.17
N GLU A 860 15.93 28.61 40.53
CA GLU A 860 16.32 28.29 41.91
C GLU A 860 17.22 27.06 41.85
N LEU A 861 18.51 27.29 41.56
CA LEU A 861 19.65 26.48 42.00
C LEU A 861 20.94 27.15 41.49
N GLY A 862 21.43 28.08 42.31
CA GLY A 862 22.71 28.74 42.09
C GLY A 862 22.94 29.83 43.14
N ASP A 863 23.26 29.42 44.38
CA ASP A 863 24.44 29.89 45.13
C ASP A 863 24.31 29.67 46.65
N GLY A 864 25.35 29.05 47.23
CA GLY A 864 25.83 29.42 48.56
C GLY A 864 25.87 28.35 49.66
N LYS A 865 27.07 27.76 49.81
CA LYS A 865 27.65 27.06 51.00
C LYS A 865 27.20 25.65 51.34
#